data_AF-A0A7M2WYL4-F1
#
_entry.id   AF-A0A7M2WYL4-F1
#
_cell.length_a   1.000
_cell.length_b   1.000
_cell.length_c   1.000
_cell.angle_alpha   90.00
_cell.angle_beta   90.00
_cell.angle_gamma   90.00
#
_symmetry.space_group_name_H-M   'P 1'
#
loop_
_entity.id
_entity.type
_entity.pdbx_description
1 polymer ?
#
loop_
_entity_poly.entity_id
_entity_poly.type
_entity_poly.pdbx_seq_one_letter_code
_entity_poly.pdbx_strand_id
1 'polypeptide(L)'
;MSNGTTTLVAAGVLLAVLTGGRQLTSRSPAAPRDPLLASLAVPSSTPANRPAEEPIGFATHVLPILTKAGCNSGACHGAATGQGGFRLSLLGYDPQQDFLNITREQSGRRIDLVSPVDSLLLRKPDRGLPHKGGMKLESGSADHAAIAAWIAGGASFGPPDLRVAAIDVSPADVLLMSTDQSVQLKVQATLSDGRVLAVTNHALYAPNDPAIAEASVGGKISVRRRGTTAVMVRFGGQVAAVRVGVPRRDAPLAAADIDFEPRNYIDQAVLSELQRQRVPPSPLADDAQFLRRIHLDLIGRLPTPSEVRAFVAQPSTPASRRKVIADLLAQPEMPDLWTLRLADLLQVDSKRLGDVPARTYHQWLREQVATNTPFDRVVRELLTAEGDMATVGPANFHRIARDPRDTAEAVAGTLLGVRIACARCHAHPVAAWTQDDYYGFAAFFARTEQAGNRVTAIDRGEVLHPKTNKPVAARLLGAAASLTDAPGIDRRVALADWVVSPGNPMLARVTVNRVWRHMTGRGLVEPVDDLRPTNPPSNPALLDALAADFIANGYDVRRLIQTIAESRTYQASSISTDANRDDDRLHSHAFVRPLAPQVMADAISQATGVPDDYPGHAAGTRAVQLIDARTPSETLDVLGRCTRETGCDQESAGGGLSQALHLINGKSINGKLKGGSIEGLIKASTAVEPVIDELFLRTLSRFPTKNEKDYCLKKFAEAAGRREAAEDLLWVLLNTREFGFNH
;
A
#
# COMPACT_ATOMS: atom_id res chain seq x y z
N MET A 1 32.90 -8.37 -44.87
CA MET A 1 33.65 -8.21 -46.14
C MET A 1 32.63 -8.26 -47.29
N SER A 2 32.79 -7.42 -48.32
CA SER A 2 32.05 -7.37 -49.62
C SER A 2 30.50 -7.51 -49.58
N ASN A 3 29.73 -6.50 -49.97
CA ASN A 3 29.41 -6.12 -51.37
C ASN A 3 28.80 -7.28 -52.18
N GLY A 4 27.68 -7.15 -52.89
CA GLY A 4 26.76 -6.02 -53.03
C GLY A 4 25.75 -6.20 -54.19
N THR A 5 24.69 -5.39 -54.21
CA THR A 5 23.93 -4.85 -55.38
C THR A 5 23.82 -5.60 -56.71
N THR A 6 22.59 -5.71 -57.26
CA THR A 6 22.12 -5.21 -58.60
C THR A 6 20.65 -5.68 -58.83
N THR A 7 19.56 -4.87 -58.83
CA THR A 7 19.01 -3.85 -59.79
C THR A 7 17.91 -4.40 -60.73
N LEU A 8 16.98 -3.52 -61.16
CA LEU A 8 15.92 -3.61 -62.21
C LEU A 8 14.51 -4.15 -61.83
N VAL A 9 13.38 -3.67 -62.38
CA VAL A 9 12.94 -2.32 -62.90
C VAL A 9 11.45 -2.37 -63.36
N ALA A 10 10.76 -1.20 -63.44
CA ALA A 10 9.53 -0.92 -64.22
C ALA A 10 8.17 -1.56 -63.80
N ALA A 11 6.97 -0.99 -64.11
CA ALA A 11 6.55 0.37 -64.53
C ALA A 11 4.99 0.49 -64.54
N GLY A 12 4.44 1.71 -64.65
CA GLY A 12 3.01 2.00 -64.97
C GLY A 12 2.33 3.00 -63.99
N VAL A 13 2.14 4.31 -64.22
CA VAL A 13 1.65 5.13 -65.37
C VAL A 13 0.13 4.95 -65.59
N LEU A 14 -0.77 5.97 -65.63
CA LEU A 14 -0.72 7.43 -65.33
C LEU A 14 -2.15 8.03 -65.43
N LEU A 15 -2.32 9.29 -64.97
CA LEU A 15 -3.24 10.33 -65.51
C LEU A 15 -4.75 10.31 -65.13
N ALA A 16 -5.49 11.45 -65.15
CA ALA A 16 -5.44 12.70 -64.34
C ALA A 16 -6.62 13.64 -64.81
N VAL A 17 -6.60 14.93 -64.42
CA VAL A 17 -7.31 16.10 -65.05
C VAL A 17 -8.80 16.31 -64.66
N LEU A 18 -9.35 17.52 -64.41
CA LEU A 18 -8.95 18.84 -63.86
C LEU A 18 -10.25 19.71 -63.78
N THR A 19 -10.45 20.66 -62.87
CA THR A 19 -10.20 22.12 -63.02
C THR A 19 -10.96 22.85 -61.88
N GLY A 20 -10.59 24.04 -61.38
CA GLY A 20 -9.37 24.82 -61.57
C GLY A 20 -9.32 26.15 -60.78
N GLY A 21 -8.10 26.67 -60.60
CA GLY A 21 -7.73 28.04 -60.15
C GLY A 21 -8.01 28.38 -58.67
N ARG A 22 -7.44 29.43 -58.05
CA ARG A 22 -6.20 30.25 -58.17
C ARG A 22 -5.86 30.73 -56.72
N GLN A 23 -4.76 31.37 -56.31
CA GLN A 23 -3.63 32.09 -56.93
C GLN A 23 -2.37 31.89 -56.04
N LEU A 24 -1.16 32.13 -56.54
CA LEU A 24 0.11 31.80 -55.83
C LEU A 24 0.75 32.97 -55.07
N THR A 25 1.48 32.66 -53.99
CA THR A 25 2.86 33.15 -53.77
C THR A 25 3.74 32.08 -53.12
N SER A 26 5.03 32.08 -53.45
CA SER A 26 5.98 30.97 -53.27
C SER A 26 6.83 31.02 -51.99
N ARG A 27 7.24 29.84 -51.49
CA ARG A 27 8.67 29.40 -51.49
C ARG A 27 8.80 27.93 -51.08
N SER A 28 9.74 27.23 -51.71
CA SER A 28 10.08 25.80 -51.49
C SER A 28 11.52 25.65 -50.98
N PRO A 29 11.93 24.46 -50.48
CA PRO A 29 12.82 24.37 -49.32
C PRO A 29 14.22 23.84 -49.63
N ALA A 30 15.09 23.80 -48.62
CA ALA A 30 16.29 22.96 -48.61
C ALA A 30 16.66 22.51 -47.18
N ALA A 31 17.09 21.25 -47.09
CA ALA A 31 17.82 20.62 -45.99
C ALA A 31 18.73 19.54 -46.63
N PRO A 32 19.64 18.86 -45.91
CA PRO A 32 20.28 19.15 -44.62
C PRO A 32 21.82 19.20 -44.75
N ARG A 33 22.57 19.38 -43.64
CA ARG A 33 23.95 18.86 -43.48
C ARG A 33 24.40 18.83 -42.01
N ASP A 34 25.16 17.80 -41.66
CA ASP A 34 25.66 17.49 -40.32
C ASP A 34 26.85 18.37 -39.86
N PRO A 35 27.16 18.42 -38.55
CA PRO A 35 28.02 19.43 -37.96
C PRO A 35 29.51 19.06 -37.91
N LEU A 36 30.37 20.09 -38.01
CA LEU A 36 31.78 20.00 -37.62
C LEU A 36 32.17 21.18 -36.71
N LEU A 37 32.78 20.80 -35.58
CA LEU A 37 33.65 21.55 -34.67
C LEU A 37 34.00 23.01 -35.04
N ALA A 38 33.58 23.95 -34.18
CA ALA A 38 34.21 25.25 -34.04
C ALA A 38 34.39 25.59 -32.55
N SER A 39 35.64 25.83 -32.14
CA SER A 39 35.97 26.40 -30.83
C SER A 39 35.49 27.85 -30.78
N LEU A 40 34.76 28.23 -29.74
CA LEU A 40 34.40 29.61 -29.46
C LEU A 40 34.81 29.99 -28.03
N ALA A 41 35.58 31.07 -27.94
CA ALA A 41 36.16 31.56 -26.70
C ALA A 41 35.11 32.06 -25.72
N VAL A 42 35.38 31.89 -24.42
CA VAL A 42 34.56 32.41 -23.33
C VAL A 42 34.67 33.95 -23.31
N PRO A 43 33.57 34.70 -23.45
CA PRO A 43 33.57 36.11 -23.11
C PRO A 43 33.59 36.25 -21.57
N SER A 44 34.53 37.03 -21.04
CA SER A 44 34.60 37.36 -19.62
C SER A 44 33.42 38.25 -19.23
N SER A 45 32.34 37.65 -18.72
CA SER A 45 31.22 38.38 -18.15
C SER A 45 31.65 39.11 -16.88
N THR A 46 31.57 40.43 -16.89
CA THR A 46 31.47 41.24 -15.67
C THR A 46 30.30 40.73 -14.81
N PRO A 47 30.36 40.86 -13.47
CA PRO A 47 29.36 40.28 -12.59
C PRO A 47 28.01 40.96 -12.77
N ALA A 48 27.12 40.30 -13.51
CA ALA A 48 25.74 40.72 -13.63
C ALA A 48 25.06 40.63 -12.25
N ASN A 49 24.53 41.77 -11.83
CA ASN A 49 23.54 42.01 -10.77
C ASN A 49 23.12 40.76 -9.97
N ARG A 50 23.48 40.69 -8.67
CA ARG A 50 22.80 39.75 -7.76
C ARG A 50 21.29 40.02 -7.86
N PRO A 51 20.42 38.99 -7.94
CA PRO A 51 19.00 39.22 -7.68
C PRO A 51 18.89 39.87 -6.29
N ALA A 52 18.00 40.87 -6.15
CA ALA A 52 17.75 41.51 -4.87
C ALA A 52 17.39 40.43 -3.84
N GLU A 53 18.01 40.46 -2.65
CA GLU A 53 17.78 39.44 -1.63
C GLU A 53 16.29 39.36 -1.31
N GLU A 54 15.72 38.19 -1.57
CA GLU A 54 14.28 37.98 -1.49
C GLU A 54 13.83 38.11 -0.01
N PRO A 55 12.80 38.93 0.29
CA PRO A 55 12.48 39.26 1.68
C PRO A 55 12.08 38.00 2.45
N ILE A 56 12.88 37.67 3.47
CA ILE A 56 12.72 36.48 4.30
C ILE A 56 11.40 36.60 5.07
N GLY A 57 10.41 35.79 4.70
CA GLY A 57 9.12 35.72 5.38
C GLY A 57 9.12 34.74 6.54
N PHE A 58 8.30 34.99 7.58
CA PHE A 58 8.21 34.10 8.73
C PHE A 58 7.71 32.70 8.33
N ALA A 59 6.58 32.64 7.63
CA ALA A 59 5.94 31.37 7.26
C ALA A 59 6.73 30.57 6.20
N THR A 60 7.46 31.26 5.31
CA THR A 60 8.18 30.63 4.19
C THR A 60 9.63 30.26 4.49
N HIS A 61 10.26 30.83 5.51
CA HIS A 61 11.66 30.59 5.84
C HIS A 61 11.88 30.24 7.32
N VAL A 62 11.51 31.15 8.23
CA VAL A 62 11.82 31.05 9.66
C VAL A 62 11.13 29.84 10.31
N LEU A 63 9.84 29.67 10.06
CA LEU A 63 9.07 28.56 10.63
C LEU A 63 9.56 27.18 10.14
N PRO A 64 9.83 26.96 8.83
CA PRO A 64 10.55 25.78 8.36
C PRO A 64 11.86 25.49 9.09
N ILE A 65 12.70 26.52 9.32
CA ILE A 65 13.97 26.39 10.04
C ILE A 65 13.75 25.99 11.50
N LEU A 66 12.78 26.61 12.19
CA LEU A 66 12.40 26.22 13.56
C LEU A 66 11.86 24.78 13.63
N THR A 67 11.19 24.31 12.58
CA THR A 67 10.75 22.91 12.44
C THR A 67 11.93 21.97 12.22
N LYS A 68 12.89 22.31 11.35
CA LYS A 68 14.13 21.56 11.12
C LYS A 68 14.96 21.43 12.40
N ALA A 69 15.09 22.51 13.17
CA ALA A 69 15.75 22.55 14.47
C ALA A 69 14.99 21.80 15.58
N GLY A 70 13.76 21.32 15.31
CA GLY A 70 12.91 20.64 16.28
C GLY A 70 12.38 21.53 17.40
N CYS A 71 12.47 22.86 17.27
CA CYS A 71 12.02 23.83 18.28
C CYS A 71 10.52 23.70 18.56
N ASN A 72 9.73 23.45 17.52
CA ASN A 72 8.28 23.23 17.57
C ASN A 72 7.88 21.74 17.54
N SER A 73 8.78 20.84 17.92
CA SER A 73 8.46 19.43 18.13
C SER A 73 7.68 19.21 19.44
N GLY A 74 6.97 18.07 19.55
CA GLY A 74 6.20 17.71 20.75
C GLY A 74 7.04 17.52 22.02
N ALA A 75 8.35 17.30 21.88
CA ALA A 75 9.31 17.23 22.98
C ALA A 75 9.89 18.61 23.37
N CYS A 76 9.53 19.68 22.66
CA CYS A 76 10.00 21.05 22.86
C CYS A 76 8.78 22.00 22.91
N HIS A 77 8.86 23.20 22.30
CA HIS A 77 7.78 24.19 22.39
C HIS A 77 6.49 23.80 21.67
N GLY A 78 6.52 22.77 20.81
CA GLY A 78 5.34 22.16 20.17
C GLY A 78 4.54 21.22 21.08
N ALA A 79 4.95 21.01 22.34
CA ALA A 79 4.14 20.34 23.33
C ALA A 79 2.78 21.04 23.53
N ALA A 80 1.73 20.30 23.93
CA ALA A 80 0.38 20.85 24.11
C ALA A 80 0.32 22.05 25.08
N THR A 81 1.20 22.08 26.08
CA THR A 81 1.36 23.18 27.07
C THR A 81 2.49 24.16 26.73
N GLY A 82 3.24 23.91 25.66
CA GLY A 82 4.54 24.55 25.41
C GLY A 82 5.60 24.13 26.44
N GLN A 83 6.72 24.87 26.46
CA GLN A 83 7.82 24.67 27.41
C GLN A 83 8.34 26.01 27.93
N GLY A 84 8.52 26.12 29.25
CA GLY A 84 9.08 27.32 29.89
C GLY A 84 8.30 28.62 29.63
N GLY A 85 6.96 28.54 29.51
CA GLY A 85 6.12 29.70 29.18
C GLY A 85 6.23 30.18 27.73
N PHE A 86 6.73 29.34 26.83
CA PHE A 86 6.76 29.59 25.39
C PHE A 86 6.19 28.38 24.65
N ARG A 87 5.19 28.62 23.80
CA ARG A 87 4.47 27.60 23.04
C ARG A 87 4.53 27.91 21.55
N LEU A 88 4.71 26.87 20.76
CA LEU A 88 4.59 26.87 19.31
C LEU A 88 3.58 25.80 18.89
N SER A 89 3.07 25.91 17.69
CA SER A 89 2.21 24.93 17.03
C SER A 89 3.06 23.72 16.63
N LEU A 90 2.54 22.52 16.83
CA LEU A 90 3.30 21.29 16.55
C LEU A 90 3.69 21.23 15.07
N LEU A 91 4.99 21.17 14.79
CA LEU A 91 5.57 21.20 13.44
C LEU A 91 5.26 22.46 12.61
N GLY A 92 4.79 23.55 13.24
CA GLY A 92 4.48 24.81 12.56
C GLY A 92 3.15 24.81 11.81
N TYR A 93 2.14 24.07 12.31
CA TYR A 93 0.82 24.02 11.67
C TYR A 93 0.06 25.36 11.69
N ASP A 94 0.39 26.29 12.59
CA ASP A 94 -0.26 27.61 12.74
C ASP A 94 0.78 28.73 12.70
N PRO A 95 1.18 29.19 11.50
CA PRO A 95 2.21 30.20 11.36
C PRO A 95 1.83 31.53 12.00
N GLN A 96 0.53 31.90 11.99
CA GLN A 96 0.07 33.18 12.55
C GLN A 96 0.18 33.18 14.08
N GLN A 97 -0.28 32.13 14.74
CA GLN A 97 -0.13 32.01 16.19
C GLN A 97 1.34 31.92 16.59
N ASP A 98 2.16 31.16 15.85
CA ASP A 98 3.61 31.03 16.13
C ASP A 98 4.36 32.35 15.98
N PHE A 99 4.02 33.14 14.96
CA PHE A 99 4.54 34.48 14.79
C PHE A 99 4.20 35.40 15.96
N LEU A 100 2.95 35.39 16.43
CA LEU A 100 2.52 36.21 17.58
C LEU A 100 3.19 35.75 18.89
N ASN A 101 3.35 34.44 19.08
CA ASN A 101 4.03 33.87 20.25
C ASN A 101 5.53 34.19 20.26
N ILE A 102 6.15 34.37 19.10
CA ILE A 102 7.54 34.81 18.98
C ILE A 102 7.66 36.33 19.14
N THR A 103 6.85 37.12 18.44
CA THR A 103 7.06 38.57 18.27
C THR A 103 6.28 39.47 19.25
N ARG A 104 5.23 38.96 19.92
CA ARG A 104 4.31 39.77 20.75
C ARG A 104 4.15 39.27 22.18
N GLU A 105 4.05 37.96 22.40
CA GLU A 105 3.91 37.39 23.75
C GLU A 105 5.03 37.85 24.71
N GLN A 106 4.71 37.93 26.02
CA GLN A 106 5.62 38.41 27.06
C GLN A 106 6.29 39.75 26.70
N SER A 107 5.49 40.68 26.17
CA SER A 107 5.90 42.03 25.73
C SER A 107 7.02 42.01 24.67
N GLY A 108 6.99 41.04 23.74
CA GLY A 108 7.91 40.96 22.61
C GLY A 108 9.35 40.54 22.95
N ARG A 109 9.65 40.21 24.21
CA ARG A 109 11.01 39.97 24.78
C ARG A 109 11.91 38.94 24.06
N ARG A 110 11.40 38.21 23.07
CA ARG A 110 12.14 37.14 22.36
C ARG A 110 12.85 37.65 21.11
N ILE A 111 12.46 38.84 20.63
CA ILE A 111 13.01 39.53 19.47
C ILE A 111 13.59 40.87 19.92
N ASP A 112 14.84 41.14 19.56
CA ASP A 112 15.48 42.44 19.68
C ASP A 112 15.74 42.97 18.27
N LEU A 113 15.10 44.09 17.92
CA LEU A 113 15.25 44.73 16.60
C LEU A 113 16.45 45.70 16.53
N VAL A 114 17.05 46.05 17.68
CA VAL A 114 18.22 46.93 17.77
C VAL A 114 19.50 46.08 17.69
N SER A 115 19.53 44.96 18.43
CA SER A 115 20.55 43.93 18.35
C SER A 115 19.94 42.58 17.93
N PRO A 116 19.72 42.34 16.62
CA PRO A 116 19.15 41.08 16.12
C PRO A 116 19.80 39.81 16.69
N VAL A 117 21.12 39.81 16.83
CA VAL A 117 21.92 38.68 17.36
C VAL A 117 21.69 38.39 18.84
N ASP A 118 21.27 39.38 19.64
CA ASP A 118 21.00 39.23 21.08
C ASP A 118 19.59 38.70 21.38
N SER A 119 18.73 38.61 20.35
CA SER A 119 17.40 38.03 20.43
C SER A 119 17.41 36.64 21.10
N LEU A 120 16.53 36.43 22.08
CA LEU A 120 16.42 35.14 22.78
C LEU A 120 16.09 33.99 21.82
N LEU A 121 15.45 34.28 20.67
CA LEU A 121 15.17 33.32 19.60
C LEU A 121 16.45 32.73 18.96
N LEU A 122 17.57 33.46 18.98
CA LEU A 122 18.89 32.98 18.54
C LEU A 122 19.71 32.48 19.73
N ARG A 123 19.87 33.33 20.76
CA ARG A 123 20.77 33.10 21.90
C ARG A 123 20.44 31.89 22.76
N LYS A 124 19.20 31.39 22.76
CA LYS A 124 18.85 30.15 23.48
C LYS A 124 19.10 28.89 22.65
N PRO A 125 18.61 28.79 21.40
CA PRO A 125 18.97 27.69 20.50
C PRO A 125 20.47 27.48 20.28
N ASP A 126 21.30 28.53 20.30
CA ASP A 126 22.75 28.45 20.08
C ASP A 126 23.58 28.23 21.36
N ARG A 127 22.93 28.13 22.52
CA ARG A 127 23.54 28.07 23.88
C ARG A 127 24.35 29.32 24.28
N GLY A 128 24.25 30.43 23.57
CA GLY A 128 24.71 31.74 24.02
C GLY A 128 24.04 32.23 25.31
N LEU A 129 22.92 31.62 25.70
CA LEU A 129 22.23 31.71 26.97
C LEU A 129 21.72 30.32 27.42
N PRO A 130 21.53 30.09 28.74
CA PRO A 130 21.04 28.81 29.25
C PRO A 130 19.69 28.37 28.65
N HIS A 131 19.69 27.20 28.04
CA HIS A 131 18.53 26.59 27.39
C HIS A 131 18.40 25.09 27.74
N LYS A 132 17.29 24.73 28.39
CA LYS A 132 17.00 23.34 28.81
C LYS A 132 16.88 22.36 27.63
N GLY A 133 16.43 22.82 26.46
CA GLY A 133 16.33 22.01 25.25
C GLY A 133 17.67 21.68 24.57
N GLY A 134 18.80 22.15 25.12
CA GLY A 134 20.12 21.98 24.53
C GLY A 134 20.37 22.91 23.33
N MET A 135 21.39 22.58 22.54
CA MET A 135 21.67 23.28 21.28
C MET A 135 20.68 22.80 20.22
N LYS A 136 20.06 23.75 19.50
CA LYS A 136 19.07 23.50 18.43
C LYS A 136 19.42 24.21 17.11
N LEU A 137 20.13 25.35 17.19
CA LEU A 137 20.65 26.08 16.03
C LEU A 137 22.12 26.39 16.29
N GLU A 138 23.00 26.09 15.36
CA GLU A 138 24.43 26.38 15.48
C GLU A 138 24.71 27.84 15.07
N SER A 139 25.44 28.59 15.89
CA SER A 139 25.84 29.98 15.57
C SER A 139 26.62 30.01 14.25
N GLY A 140 26.26 30.92 13.33
CA GLY A 140 26.90 31.02 12.02
C GLY A 140 26.45 30.00 10.97
N SER A 141 25.58 29.05 11.31
CA SER A 141 24.90 28.20 10.32
C SER A 141 23.99 29.03 9.39
N ALA A 142 23.71 28.51 8.19
CA ALA A 142 22.78 29.16 7.24
C ALA A 142 21.39 29.38 7.86
N ASP A 143 20.93 28.44 8.69
CA ASP A 143 19.66 28.51 9.43
C ASP A 143 19.67 29.66 10.45
N HIS A 144 20.74 29.80 11.24
CA HIS A 144 20.92 30.90 12.17
C HIS A 144 21.01 32.25 11.45
N ALA A 145 21.76 32.31 10.35
CA ALA A 145 21.92 33.53 9.55
C ALA A 145 20.58 34.01 8.94
N ALA A 146 19.75 33.09 8.41
CA ALA A 146 18.44 33.41 7.87
C ALA A 146 17.47 33.98 8.95
N ILE A 147 17.48 33.43 10.16
CA ILE A 147 16.67 33.97 11.27
C ILE A 147 17.22 35.35 11.71
N ALA A 148 18.54 35.53 11.80
CA ALA A 148 19.13 36.83 12.14
C ALA A 148 18.80 37.91 11.10
N ALA A 149 18.86 37.57 9.80
CA ALA A 149 18.50 38.47 8.71
C ALA A 149 17.00 38.81 8.70
N TRP A 150 16.12 37.85 9.02
CA TRP A 150 14.69 38.12 9.23
C TRP A 150 14.43 39.12 10.36
N ILE A 151 15.14 38.99 11.49
CA ILE A 151 15.01 39.91 12.62
C ILE A 151 15.53 41.31 12.24
N ALA A 152 16.70 41.38 11.61
CA ALA A 152 17.26 42.65 11.10
C ALA A 152 16.33 43.32 10.05
N GLY A 153 15.62 42.53 9.24
CA GLY A 153 14.56 42.98 8.33
C GLY A 153 13.23 43.35 9.00
N GLY A 154 13.22 43.59 10.32
CA GLY A 154 12.04 44.03 11.08
C GLY A 154 11.12 42.92 11.57
N ALA A 155 11.56 41.66 11.51
CA ALA A 155 10.81 40.48 11.95
C ALA A 155 9.37 40.41 11.38
N SER A 156 9.20 40.65 10.07
CA SER A 156 7.88 40.71 9.42
C SER A 156 7.25 39.32 9.23
N PHE A 157 5.92 39.23 9.18
CA PHE A 157 5.25 37.97 8.83
C PHE A 157 5.50 37.58 7.36
N GLY A 158 5.54 38.58 6.48
CA GLY A 158 5.37 38.42 5.03
C GLY A 158 3.89 38.62 4.62
N PRO A 159 3.55 38.42 3.33
CA PRO A 159 2.16 38.43 2.88
C PRO A 159 1.37 37.28 3.52
N PRO A 160 0.13 37.50 4.01
CA PRO A 160 -0.59 36.53 4.85
C PRO A 160 -0.91 35.21 4.13
N ASP A 161 -1.16 35.25 2.82
CA ASP A 161 -1.55 34.09 2.02
C ASP A 161 -0.35 33.35 1.38
N LEU A 162 0.86 33.89 1.54
CA LEU A 162 2.09 33.35 0.94
C LEU A 162 2.60 32.15 1.76
N ARG A 163 2.55 30.97 1.15
CA ARG A 163 2.94 29.69 1.77
C ARG A 163 3.73 28.83 0.79
N VAL A 164 4.41 27.81 1.32
CA VAL A 164 5.02 26.76 0.49
C VAL A 164 3.91 25.84 -0.04
N ALA A 165 3.69 25.86 -1.35
CA ALA A 165 2.66 25.08 -2.03
C ALA A 165 3.13 23.66 -2.38
N ALA A 166 4.40 23.51 -2.77
CA ALA A 166 5.00 22.22 -3.10
C ALA A 166 6.51 22.21 -2.79
N ILE A 167 7.11 21.02 -2.69
CA ILE A 167 8.56 20.85 -2.66
C ILE A 167 8.99 19.77 -3.66
N ASP A 168 10.08 20.04 -4.36
CA ASP A 168 10.68 19.15 -5.34
C ASP A 168 12.08 18.76 -4.85
N VAL A 169 12.38 17.46 -4.86
CA VAL A 169 13.65 16.91 -4.40
C VAL A 169 14.33 16.16 -5.55
N SER A 170 15.58 16.51 -5.83
CA SER A 170 16.37 15.87 -6.88
C SER A 170 17.73 15.40 -6.36
N PRO A 171 18.17 14.19 -6.74
CA PRO A 171 17.40 13.09 -7.34
C PRO A 171 16.31 12.53 -6.41
N ALA A 172 15.22 11.98 -6.98
CA ALA A 172 14.10 11.38 -6.23
C ALA A 172 14.27 9.87 -5.93
N ASP A 173 15.14 9.20 -6.68
CA ASP A 173 15.53 7.80 -6.45
C ASP A 173 17.04 7.66 -6.69
N VAL A 174 17.74 7.03 -5.77
CA VAL A 174 19.21 6.91 -5.75
C VAL A 174 19.62 5.49 -5.44
N LEU A 175 20.51 4.97 -6.28
CA LEU A 175 21.19 3.72 -6.05
C LEU A 175 22.70 3.98 -6.08
N LEU A 176 23.31 3.97 -4.90
CA LEU A 176 24.76 4.07 -4.75
C LEU A 176 25.36 2.68 -4.98
N MET A 177 26.52 2.58 -5.64
CA MET A 177 27.11 1.28 -5.98
C MET A 177 27.79 0.61 -4.77
N SER A 178 28.16 1.41 -3.78
CA SER A 178 28.90 1.00 -2.58
C SER A 178 28.62 1.94 -1.41
N THR A 179 28.94 1.51 -0.17
CA THR A 179 28.59 2.23 1.08
C THR A 179 29.50 3.41 1.39
N ASP A 180 30.65 3.54 0.73
CA ASP A 180 31.55 4.70 0.80
C ASP A 180 31.04 5.89 -0.04
N GLN A 181 30.13 5.63 -0.99
CA GLN A 181 29.53 6.68 -1.80
C GLN A 181 28.50 7.51 -1.01
N SER A 182 28.25 8.73 -1.49
CA SER A 182 27.25 9.63 -0.94
C SER A 182 26.66 10.50 -2.05
N VAL A 183 25.43 10.99 -1.84
CA VAL A 183 24.71 11.85 -2.78
C VAL A 183 24.34 13.17 -2.10
N GLN A 184 24.43 14.28 -2.82
CA GLN A 184 23.88 15.56 -2.38
C GLN A 184 22.48 15.72 -2.96
N LEU A 185 21.45 15.81 -2.11
CA LEU A 185 20.12 16.18 -2.55
C LEU A 185 20.04 17.69 -2.81
N LYS A 186 19.16 18.09 -3.72
CA LYS A 186 18.75 19.48 -3.93
C LYS A 186 17.25 19.58 -3.66
N VAL A 187 16.85 20.58 -2.89
CA VAL A 187 15.43 20.82 -2.56
C VAL A 187 15.03 22.20 -3.06
N GLN A 188 13.98 22.25 -3.86
CA GLN A 188 13.31 23.46 -4.29
C GLN A 188 11.93 23.52 -3.64
N ALA A 189 11.48 24.73 -3.30
CA ALA A 189 10.16 24.97 -2.73
C ALA A 189 9.39 25.97 -3.59
N THR A 190 8.25 25.54 -4.13
CA THR A 190 7.37 26.39 -4.92
C THR A 190 6.37 27.06 -3.99
N LEU A 191 6.30 28.39 -4.04
CA LEU A 191 5.39 29.21 -3.24
C LEU A 191 4.01 29.30 -3.90
N SER A 192 3.00 29.70 -3.12
CA SER A 192 1.61 29.85 -3.59
C SER A 192 1.39 30.96 -4.62
N ASP A 193 2.39 31.80 -4.89
CA ASP A 193 2.42 32.78 -5.97
C ASP A 193 3.27 32.36 -7.19
N GLY A 194 3.78 31.12 -7.19
CA GLY A 194 4.58 30.54 -8.27
C GLY A 194 6.08 30.79 -8.20
N ARG A 195 6.59 31.57 -7.24
CA ARG A 195 8.04 31.72 -7.03
C ARG A 195 8.68 30.42 -6.53
N VAL A 196 9.95 30.19 -6.85
CA VAL A 196 10.70 28.97 -6.48
C VAL A 196 11.94 29.33 -5.67
N LEU A 197 12.01 28.81 -4.44
CA LEU A 197 13.11 29.01 -3.51
C LEU A 197 14.06 27.81 -3.52
N ALA A 198 15.38 28.05 -3.42
CA ALA A 198 16.37 27.01 -3.18
C ALA A 198 16.51 26.77 -1.67
N VAL A 199 16.03 25.64 -1.17
CA VAL A 199 15.85 25.40 0.29
C VAL A 199 16.63 24.19 0.82
N THR A 200 17.56 23.65 0.03
CA THR A 200 18.41 22.50 0.39
C THR A 200 19.02 22.61 1.80
N ASN A 201 19.52 23.79 2.17
CA ASN A 201 20.15 24.03 3.47
C ASN A 201 19.14 24.25 4.61
N HIS A 202 17.86 24.42 4.31
CA HIS A 202 16.79 24.75 5.28
C HIS A 202 15.73 23.64 5.41
N ALA A 203 15.78 22.62 4.54
CA ALA A 203 14.94 21.44 4.63
C ALA A 203 15.39 20.49 5.77
N LEU A 204 14.42 19.78 6.35
CA LEU A 204 14.65 18.67 7.27
C LEU A 204 14.77 17.37 6.48
N TYR A 205 15.80 16.58 6.76
CA TYR A 205 16.04 15.25 6.19
C TYR A 205 15.98 14.20 7.29
N ALA A 206 15.18 13.16 7.10
CA ALA A 206 15.01 12.09 8.09
C ALA A 206 14.91 10.71 7.38
N PRO A 207 15.95 9.87 7.46
CA PRO A 207 15.89 8.48 7.01
C PRO A 207 14.85 7.66 7.79
N ASN A 208 14.05 6.86 7.09
CA ASN A 208 13.09 5.93 7.70
C ASN A 208 13.79 4.77 8.42
N ASP A 209 14.94 4.32 7.90
CA ASP A 209 15.81 3.34 8.55
C ASP A 209 17.23 3.93 8.69
N PRO A 210 17.60 4.46 9.87
CA PRO A 210 18.92 5.01 10.13
C PRO A 210 20.03 3.94 10.16
N ALA A 211 19.69 2.64 10.23
CA ALA A 211 20.67 1.58 10.04
C ALA A 211 21.06 1.41 8.57
N ILE A 212 20.22 1.84 7.61
CA ILE A 212 20.56 1.86 6.18
C ILE A 212 21.20 3.18 5.76
N ALA A 213 20.56 4.33 6.00
CA ALA A 213 21.04 5.61 5.49
C ALA A 213 21.06 6.70 6.56
N GLU A 214 21.97 7.66 6.40
CA GLU A 214 22.04 8.89 7.19
C GLU A 214 21.96 10.12 6.32
N ALA A 215 21.42 11.21 6.87
CA ALA A 215 21.33 12.50 6.21
C ALA A 215 22.05 13.58 7.02
N SER A 216 22.89 14.38 6.37
CA SER A 216 23.48 15.57 6.97
C SER A 216 22.48 16.73 7.05
N VAL A 217 22.79 17.72 7.89
CA VAL A 217 22.02 18.97 8.05
C VAL A 217 21.88 19.76 6.73
N GLY A 218 22.77 19.52 5.75
CA GLY A 218 22.74 20.13 4.42
C GLY A 218 22.21 19.21 3.31
N GLY A 219 21.59 18.06 3.62
CA GLY A 219 20.99 17.17 2.61
C GLY A 219 21.96 16.23 1.89
N LYS A 220 23.17 16.02 2.42
CA LYS A 220 24.07 14.97 1.94
C LYS A 220 23.68 13.63 2.55
N ILE A 221 23.37 12.63 1.74
CA ILE A 221 23.00 11.29 2.17
C ILE A 221 24.18 10.33 2.02
N SER A 222 24.44 9.53 3.05
CA SER A 222 25.43 8.45 3.06
C SER A 222 24.78 7.13 3.51
N VAL A 223 25.30 5.99 3.06
CA VAL A 223 24.71 4.67 3.34
C VAL A 223 25.61 3.86 4.27
N ARG A 224 25.06 3.35 5.38
CA ARG A 224 25.78 2.56 6.39
C ARG A 224 25.84 1.07 6.08
N ARG A 225 24.81 0.50 5.44
CA ARG A 225 24.73 -0.93 5.07
C ARG A 225 23.95 -1.11 3.76
N ARG A 226 24.14 -2.25 3.10
CA ARG A 226 23.38 -2.63 1.89
C ARG A 226 21.88 -2.73 2.16
N GLY A 227 21.09 -2.49 1.11
CA GLY A 227 19.63 -2.42 1.16
C GLY A 227 19.13 -1.04 0.75
N THR A 228 17.81 -0.91 0.71
CA THR A 228 17.11 0.33 0.33
C THR A 228 16.24 0.84 1.47
N THR A 229 16.20 2.16 1.66
CA THR A 229 15.30 2.88 2.57
C THR A 229 14.75 4.13 1.89
N ALA A 230 13.89 4.87 2.58
CA ALA A 230 13.42 6.18 2.15
C ALA A 230 14.00 7.26 3.08
N VAL A 231 14.30 8.43 2.53
CA VAL A 231 14.63 9.63 3.29
C VAL A 231 13.48 10.61 3.14
N MET A 232 12.73 10.85 4.21
CA MET A 232 11.75 11.93 4.27
C MET A 232 12.47 13.26 4.13
N VAL A 233 11.96 14.14 3.27
CA VAL A 233 12.36 15.53 3.15
C VAL A 233 11.16 16.41 3.48
N ARG A 234 11.33 17.37 4.39
CA ARG A 234 10.27 18.30 4.82
C ARG A 234 10.73 19.75 4.75
N PHE A 235 9.87 20.60 4.20
CA PHE A 235 10.02 22.06 4.26
C PHE A 235 8.64 22.73 4.13
N GLY A 236 8.36 23.76 4.94
CA GLY A 236 7.11 24.54 4.82
C GLY A 236 5.80 23.75 4.94
N GLY A 237 5.76 22.72 5.80
CA GLY A 237 4.62 21.82 5.94
C GLY A 237 4.53 20.72 4.87
N GLN A 238 5.14 20.94 3.70
CA GLN A 238 5.23 19.95 2.63
C GLN A 238 6.21 18.82 2.97
N VAL A 239 5.95 17.64 2.39
CA VAL A 239 6.72 16.43 2.63
C VAL A 239 6.89 15.65 1.33
N ALA A 240 8.14 15.34 0.99
CA ALA A 240 8.54 14.44 -0.07
C ALA A 240 9.36 13.27 0.52
N ALA A 241 9.69 12.29 -0.30
CA ALA A 241 10.66 11.26 0.07
C ALA A 241 11.57 10.92 -1.10
N VAL A 242 12.82 10.60 -0.78
CA VAL A 242 13.80 10.09 -1.74
C VAL A 242 14.06 8.62 -1.42
N ARG A 243 13.92 7.73 -2.40
CA ARG A 243 14.35 6.34 -2.24
C ARG A 243 15.87 6.29 -2.36
N VAL A 244 16.56 5.73 -1.37
CA VAL A 244 18.03 5.64 -1.34
C VAL A 244 18.45 4.23 -0.93
N GLY A 245 19.38 3.63 -1.67
CA GLY A 245 19.94 2.35 -1.30
C GLY A 245 21.29 2.04 -1.92
N VAL A 246 21.85 0.91 -1.50
CA VAL A 246 22.98 0.23 -2.14
C VAL A 246 22.52 -1.19 -2.48
N PRO A 247 22.81 -1.71 -3.70
CA PRO A 247 22.43 -3.07 -4.09
C PRO A 247 22.88 -4.11 -3.06
N ARG A 248 22.10 -5.20 -2.94
CA ARG A 248 22.40 -6.30 -2.01
C ARG A 248 23.72 -7.04 -2.34
N ARG A 249 24.33 -6.79 -3.52
CA ARG A 249 25.59 -7.40 -4.01
C ARG A 249 26.52 -6.42 -4.71
N ASP A 250 27.81 -6.76 -4.78
CA ASP A 250 28.82 -6.00 -5.52
C ASP A 250 28.85 -6.29 -7.03
N ALA A 251 28.70 -7.56 -7.42
CA ALA A 251 28.59 -7.94 -8.82
C ALA A 251 27.15 -7.76 -9.32
N PRO A 252 26.93 -7.20 -10.53
CA PRO A 252 25.68 -7.38 -11.27
C PRO A 252 25.34 -8.86 -11.40
N LEU A 253 24.05 -9.18 -11.54
CA LEU A 253 23.61 -10.56 -11.83
C LEU A 253 24.17 -11.00 -13.18
N ALA A 254 24.76 -12.20 -13.26
CA ALA A 254 25.10 -12.77 -14.55
C ALA A 254 23.82 -13.19 -15.28
N ALA A 255 23.85 -13.21 -16.62
CA ALA A 255 22.68 -13.68 -17.40
C ALA A 255 22.26 -15.12 -17.03
N ALA A 256 23.21 -15.96 -16.63
CA ALA A 256 22.96 -17.32 -16.14
C ALA A 256 22.28 -17.38 -14.76
N ASP A 257 22.31 -16.30 -13.97
CA ASP A 257 21.63 -16.21 -12.66
C ASP A 257 20.17 -15.74 -12.79
N ILE A 258 19.67 -15.52 -14.02
CA ILE A 258 18.36 -14.93 -14.31
C ILE A 258 17.49 -15.96 -15.05
N ASP A 259 17.05 -17.00 -14.34
CA ASP A 259 15.99 -17.92 -14.81
C ASP A 259 14.59 -17.26 -14.66
N PHE A 260 14.36 -16.20 -15.42
CA PHE A 260 13.14 -15.40 -15.32
C PHE A 260 12.77 -14.78 -16.67
N GLU A 261 11.89 -15.47 -17.39
CA GLU A 261 11.26 -14.99 -18.62
C GLU A 261 10.00 -14.17 -18.30
N PRO A 262 9.97 -12.84 -18.56
CA PRO A 262 8.81 -12.01 -18.24
C PRO A 262 7.60 -12.30 -19.14
N ARG A 263 6.41 -12.48 -18.55
CA ARG A 263 5.18 -12.80 -19.27
C ARG A 263 4.24 -11.61 -19.45
N ASN A 264 4.35 -10.61 -18.57
CA ASN A 264 3.55 -9.39 -18.60
C ASN A 264 4.31 -8.19 -17.98
N TYR A 265 3.65 -7.04 -17.85
CA TYR A 265 4.24 -5.82 -17.29
C TYR A 265 4.64 -5.96 -15.81
N ILE A 266 3.98 -6.83 -15.05
CA ILE A 266 4.33 -7.11 -13.64
C ILE A 266 5.74 -7.69 -13.59
N ASP A 267 5.96 -8.74 -14.39
CA ASP A 267 7.24 -9.43 -14.45
C ASP A 267 8.38 -8.51 -14.92
N GLN A 268 8.12 -7.63 -15.88
CA GLN A 268 9.10 -6.64 -16.35
C GLN A 268 9.49 -5.66 -15.24
N ALA A 269 8.52 -5.15 -14.48
CA ALA A 269 8.77 -4.23 -13.38
C ALA A 269 9.50 -4.92 -12.21
N VAL A 270 9.12 -6.16 -11.86
CA VAL A 270 9.78 -6.94 -10.81
C VAL A 270 11.21 -7.29 -11.20
N LEU A 271 11.45 -7.83 -12.40
CA LEU A 271 12.79 -8.16 -12.88
C LEU A 271 13.69 -6.91 -12.90
N SER A 272 13.16 -5.76 -13.32
CA SER A 272 13.91 -4.50 -13.34
C SER A 272 14.38 -4.09 -11.94
N GLU A 273 13.53 -4.16 -10.91
CA GLU A 273 13.95 -3.84 -9.54
C GLU A 273 14.86 -4.93 -8.94
N LEU A 274 14.66 -6.21 -9.27
CA LEU A 274 15.55 -7.30 -8.87
C LEU A 274 16.97 -7.15 -9.45
N GLN A 275 17.09 -6.83 -10.73
CA GLN A 275 18.37 -6.51 -11.38
C GLN A 275 19.01 -5.27 -10.76
N ARG A 276 18.22 -4.21 -10.53
CA ARG A 276 18.64 -2.97 -9.86
C ARG A 276 19.21 -3.23 -8.46
N GLN A 277 18.53 -4.04 -7.66
CA GLN A 277 18.96 -4.41 -6.31
C GLN A 277 20.00 -5.54 -6.30
N ARG A 278 20.29 -6.15 -7.46
CA ARG A 278 21.16 -7.31 -7.66
C ARG A 278 20.74 -8.50 -6.78
N VAL A 279 19.47 -8.87 -6.86
CA VAL A 279 18.88 -10.03 -6.18
C VAL A 279 18.38 -11.00 -7.25
N PRO A 280 18.91 -12.22 -7.37
CA PRO A 280 18.43 -13.16 -8.37
C PRO A 280 17.03 -13.69 -8.00
N PRO A 281 16.16 -13.92 -9.00
CA PRO A 281 14.87 -14.55 -8.78
C PRO A 281 15.02 -16.04 -8.43
N SER A 282 14.06 -16.59 -7.70
CA SER A 282 13.90 -18.04 -7.55
C SER A 282 13.28 -18.66 -8.81
N PRO A 283 13.51 -19.96 -9.06
CA PRO A 283 12.92 -20.69 -10.19
C PRO A 283 11.38 -20.70 -10.13
N LEU A 284 10.74 -21.24 -11.17
CA LEU A 284 9.31 -21.51 -11.14
C LEU A 284 8.97 -22.49 -10.00
N ALA A 285 7.81 -22.28 -9.37
CA ALA A 285 7.19 -23.29 -8.53
C ALA A 285 6.88 -24.53 -9.37
N ASP A 286 7.06 -25.72 -8.80
CA ASP A 286 6.62 -26.96 -9.44
C ASP A 286 5.08 -26.99 -9.59
N ASP A 287 4.59 -27.99 -10.31
CA ASP A 287 3.18 -28.06 -10.69
C ASP A 287 2.26 -28.34 -9.49
N ALA A 288 2.73 -29.01 -8.44
CA ALA A 288 1.96 -29.25 -7.23
C ALA A 288 1.92 -28.00 -6.34
N GLN A 289 3.06 -27.33 -6.15
CA GLN A 289 3.15 -26.04 -5.46
C GLN A 289 2.24 -24.99 -6.14
N PHE A 290 2.36 -24.84 -7.47
CA PHE A 290 1.50 -23.92 -8.23
C PHE A 290 0.02 -24.24 -8.06
N LEU A 291 -0.37 -25.51 -8.22
CA LEU A 291 -1.78 -25.93 -8.15
C LEU A 291 -2.37 -25.72 -6.76
N ARG A 292 -1.62 -26.06 -5.70
CA ARG A 292 -2.01 -25.80 -4.31
C ARG A 292 -2.24 -24.31 -4.09
N ARG A 293 -1.26 -23.48 -4.46
CA ARG A 293 -1.28 -22.03 -4.23
C ARG A 293 -2.47 -21.36 -4.89
N ILE A 294 -2.71 -21.67 -6.16
CA ILE A 294 -3.77 -21.02 -6.94
C ILE A 294 -5.17 -21.45 -6.48
N HIS A 295 -5.37 -22.69 -6.01
CA HIS A 295 -6.64 -23.10 -5.41
C HIS A 295 -6.90 -22.35 -4.08
N LEU A 296 -5.89 -22.25 -3.21
CA LEU A 296 -6.01 -21.56 -1.94
C LEU A 296 -6.29 -20.05 -2.13
N ASP A 297 -5.61 -19.40 -3.08
CA ASP A 297 -5.74 -17.96 -3.32
C ASP A 297 -7.00 -17.55 -4.08
N LEU A 298 -7.50 -18.39 -5.00
CA LEU A 298 -8.67 -18.04 -5.80
C LEU A 298 -10.00 -18.50 -5.18
N ILE A 299 -10.03 -19.67 -4.53
CA ILE A 299 -11.28 -20.34 -4.11
C ILE A 299 -11.28 -20.87 -2.67
N GLY A 300 -10.16 -20.75 -1.94
CA GLY A 300 -10.10 -21.01 -0.50
C GLY A 300 -10.28 -22.49 -0.12
N ARG A 301 -9.97 -23.42 -1.04
CA ARG A 301 -9.95 -24.87 -0.79
C ARG A 301 -8.65 -25.48 -1.29
N LEU A 302 -8.37 -26.72 -0.90
CA LEU A 302 -7.29 -27.50 -1.51
C LEU A 302 -7.75 -28.06 -2.88
N PRO A 303 -6.82 -28.29 -3.83
CA PRO A 303 -7.12 -29.14 -4.98
C PRO A 303 -7.44 -30.55 -4.50
N THR A 304 -8.45 -31.16 -5.11
CA THR A 304 -8.79 -32.58 -4.89
C THR A 304 -7.67 -33.49 -5.43
N PRO A 305 -7.50 -34.71 -4.90
CA PRO A 305 -6.51 -35.66 -5.42
C PRO A 305 -6.67 -35.95 -6.91
N SER A 306 -7.90 -35.93 -7.44
CA SER A 306 -8.19 -36.01 -8.87
C SER A 306 -7.68 -34.80 -9.66
N GLU A 307 -7.90 -33.57 -9.18
CA GLU A 307 -7.36 -32.35 -9.80
C GLU A 307 -5.83 -32.36 -9.80
N VAL A 308 -5.19 -32.75 -8.69
CA VAL A 308 -3.73 -32.88 -8.61
C VAL A 308 -3.21 -33.92 -9.59
N ARG A 309 -3.72 -35.17 -9.52
CA ARG A 309 -3.28 -36.27 -10.40
C ARG A 309 -3.46 -35.93 -11.87
N ALA A 310 -4.55 -35.27 -12.25
CA ALA A 310 -4.79 -34.85 -13.64
C ALA A 310 -3.83 -33.75 -14.10
N PHE A 311 -3.50 -32.78 -13.24
CA PHE A 311 -2.62 -31.67 -13.60
C PHE A 311 -1.13 -32.08 -13.66
N VAL A 312 -0.65 -32.85 -12.67
CA VAL A 312 0.78 -33.25 -12.60
C VAL A 312 1.13 -34.46 -13.47
N ALA A 313 0.17 -35.05 -14.19
CA ALA A 313 0.40 -36.18 -15.09
C ALA A 313 1.32 -35.84 -16.28
N GLN A 314 1.43 -34.55 -16.64
CA GLN A 314 2.33 -34.04 -17.66
C GLN A 314 2.91 -32.69 -17.20
N PRO A 315 4.16 -32.35 -17.53
CA PRO A 315 4.75 -31.05 -17.19
C PRO A 315 3.87 -29.91 -17.70
N SER A 316 3.52 -28.97 -16.82
CA SER A 316 2.64 -27.86 -17.19
C SER A 316 3.31 -26.87 -18.15
N THR A 317 2.47 -26.15 -18.89
CA THR A 317 2.88 -25.08 -19.80
C THR A 317 2.24 -23.77 -19.34
N PRO A 318 2.72 -22.60 -19.81
CA PRO A 318 2.04 -21.32 -19.55
C PRO A 318 0.55 -21.34 -19.96
N ALA A 319 0.21 -22.09 -21.01
CA ALA A 319 -1.17 -22.27 -21.47
C ALA A 319 -2.02 -23.14 -20.52
N SER A 320 -1.49 -24.26 -20.01
CA SER A 320 -2.25 -25.09 -19.06
C SER A 320 -2.39 -24.43 -17.69
N ARG A 321 -1.36 -23.70 -17.21
CA ARG A 321 -1.46 -22.87 -16.01
C ARG A 321 -2.50 -21.75 -16.16
N ARG A 322 -2.53 -21.04 -17.29
CA ARG A 322 -3.58 -20.06 -17.62
C ARG A 322 -4.97 -20.69 -17.61
N LYS A 323 -5.13 -21.88 -18.20
CA LYS A 323 -6.43 -22.57 -18.21
C LYS A 323 -6.93 -22.84 -16.78
N VAL A 324 -6.08 -23.38 -15.91
CA VAL A 324 -6.43 -23.64 -14.50
C VAL A 324 -6.83 -22.35 -13.78
N ILE A 325 -6.10 -21.24 -13.98
CA ILE A 325 -6.46 -19.93 -13.43
C ILE A 325 -7.87 -19.51 -13.89
N ALA A 326 -8.16 -19.58 -15.19
CA ALA A 326 -9.46 -19.22 -15.75
C ALA A 326 -10.60 -20.14 -15.26
N ASP A 327 -10.35 -21.45 -15.17
CA ASP A 327 -11.31 -22.43 -14.65
C ASP A 327 -11.67 -22.12 -13.19
N LEU A 328 -10.67 -21.81 -12.34
CA LEU A 328 -10.86 -21.48 -10.93
C LEU A 328 -11.58 -20.14 -10.71
N LEU A 329 -11.27 -19.12 -11.53
CA LEU A 329 -11.97 -17.83 -11.51
C LEU A 329 -13.44 -17.93 -11.93
N ALA A 330 -13.86 -19.04 -12.54
CA ALA A 330 -15.25 -19.34 -12.89
C ALA A 330 -15.99 -20.19 -11.84
N GLN A 331 -15.30 -20.72 -10.81
CA GLN A 331 -15.94 -21.57 -9.80
C GLN A 331 -16.80 -20.76 -8.81
N PRO A 332 -17.93 -21.33 -8.33
CA PRO A 332 -18.83 -20.66 -7.38
C PRO A 332 -18.18 -20.40 -6.01
N GLU A 333 -17.08 -21.10 -5.69
CA GLU A 333 -16.25 -20.85 -4.52
C GLU A 333 -15.45 -19.53 -4.58
N MET A 334 -15.14 -18.98 -5.77
CA MET A 334 -14.39 -17.72 -5.90
C MET A 334 -15.17 -16.55 -5.28
N PRO A 335 -16.47 -16.35 -5.60
CA PRO A 335 -17.28 -15.37 -4.90
C PRO A 335 -17.33 -15.54 -3.39
N ASP A 336 -17.35 -16.77 -2.85
CA ASP A 336 -17.35 -16.99 -1.40
C ASP A 336 -16.08 -16.41 -0.74
N LEU A 337 -14.90 -16.81 -1.23
CA LEU A 337 -13.62 -16.35 -0.67
C LEU A 337 -13.45 -14.83 -0.79
N TRP A 338 -13.75 -14.26 -1.96
CA TRP A 338 -13.54 -12.83 -2.19
C TRP A 338 -14.61 -11.97 -1.49
N THR A 339 -15.79 -12.52 -1.22
CA THR A 339 -16.77 -11.89 -0.30
C THR A 339 -16.24 -11.87 1.13
N LEU A 340 -15.65 -12.97 1.63
CA LEU A 340 -15.03 -12.98 2.96
C LEU A 340 -13.99 -11.85 3.09
N ARG A 341 -13.12 -11.66 2.08
CA ARG A 341 -12.13 -10.57 2.09
C ARG A 341 -12.76 -9.18 2.10
N LEU A 342 -13.81 -8.94 1.31
CA LEU A 342 -14.54 -7.67 1.32
C LEU A 342 -15.32 -7.46 2.63
N ALA A 343 -15.90 -8.51 3.21
CA ALA A 343 -16.63 -8.45 4.47
C ALA A 343 -15.71 -8.14 5.66
N ASP A 344 -14.49 -8.66 5.63
CA ASP A 344 -13.41 -8.39 6.59
C ASP A 344 -12.90 -6.94 6.46
N LEU A 345 -12.70 -6.43 5.24
CA LEU A 345 -12.30 -5.03 4.95
C LEU A 345 -13.40 -4.01 5.33
N LEU A 346 -14.66 -4.33 5.00
CA LEU A 346 -15.82 -3.45 5.16
C LEU A 346 -16.58 -3.66 6.48
N GLN A 347 -15.99 -4.42 7.41
CA GLN A 347 -16.46 -4.65 8.78
C GLN A 347 -17.93 -5.12 8.88
N VAL A 348 -18.27 -6.17 8.12
CA VAL A 348 -19.59 -6.80 8.17
C VAL A 348 -19.75 -7.60 9.48
N ASP A 349 -20.21 -6.92 10.52
CA ASP A 349 -20.36 -7.41 11.90
C ASP A 349 -21.83 -7.30 12.37
N SER A 350 -22.43 -8.44 12.73
CA SER A 350 -23.81 -8.50 13.26
C SER A 350 -23.98 -7.74 14.57
N LYS A 351 -22.95 -7.66 15.42
CA LYS A 351 -23.00 -6.93 16.70
C LYS A 351 -23.19 -5.43 16.51
N ARG A 352 -22.74 -4.88 15.38
CA ARG A 352 -22.86 -3.44 15.03
C ARG A 352 -24.05 -3.14 14.12
N LEU A 353 -24.26 -3.99 13.11
CA LEU A 353 -25.28 -3.79 12.08
C LEU A 353 -26.65 -4.38 12.45
N GLY A 354 -26.66 -5.46 13.24
CA GLY A 354 -27.80 -6.36 13.45
C GLY A 354 -27.83 -7.52 12.45
N ASP A 355 -28.47 -8.63 12.83
CA ASP A 355 -28.43 -9.91 12.08
C ASP A 355 -29.04 -9.84 10.67
N VAL A 356 -30.13 -9.07 10.50
CA VAL A 356 -30.76 -8.90 9.17
C VAL A 356 -29.92 -7.94 8.31
N PRO A 357 -29.57 -6.72 8.76
CA PRO A 357 -28.74 -5.82 7.95
C PRO A 357 -27.35 -6.38 7.58
N ALA A 358 -26.68 -7.10 8.49
CA ALA A 358 -25.41 -7.76 8.19
C ALA A 358 -25.55 -8.83 7.08
N ARG A 359 -26.62 -9.64 7.12
CA ARG A 359 -26.92 -10.62 6.05
C ARG A 359 -27.23 -9.94 4.72
N THR A 360 -28.05 -8.89 4.73
CA THR A 360 -28.38 -8.12 3.51
C THR A 360 -27.13 -7.51 2.89
N TYR A 361 -26.23 -6.95 3.71
CA TYR A 361 -24.97 -6.37 3.23
C TYR A 361 -24.01 -7.42 2.66
N HIS A 362 -23.82 -8.54 3.36
CA HIS A 362 -23.00 -9.66 2.87
C HIS A 362 -23.55 -10.26 1.57
N GLN A 363 -24.87 -10.43 1.46
CA GLN A 363 -25.49 -10.97 0.26
C GLN A 363 -25.27 -10.04 -0.95
N TRP A 364 -25.44 -8.72 -0.77
CA TRP A 364 -25.15 -7.74 -1.80
C TRP A 364 -23.66 -7.76 -2.21
N LEU A 365 -22.72 -7.82 -1.24
CA LEU A 365 -21.28 -7.95 -1.55
C LEU A 365 -21.00 -9.22 -2.38
N ARG A 366 -21.60 -10.35 -1.99
CA ARG A 366 -21.45 -11.62 -2.73
C ARG A 366 -22.00 -11.56 -4.14
N GLU A 367 -23.12 -10.88 -4.32
CA GLU A 367 -23.68 -10.62 -5.64
C GLU A 367 -22.70 -9.82 -6.51
N GLN A 368 -22.17 -8.69 -6.01
CA GLN A 368 -21.22 -7.85 -6.76
C GLN A 368 -19.96 -8.61 -7.20
N VAL A 369 -19.42 -9.49 -6.34
CA VAL A 369 -18.27 -10.33 -6.69
C VAL A 369 -18.66 -11.39 -7.73
N ALA A 370 -19.81 -12.03 -7.56
CA ALA A 370 -20.30 -13.07 -8.47
C ALA A 370 -20.57 -12.52 -9.89
N THR A 371 -21.22 -11.36 -10.00
CA THR A 371 -21.50 -10.65 -11.27
C THR A 371 -20.28 -9.94 -11.86
N ASN A 372 -19.15 -9.90 -11.15
CA ASN A 372 -17.96 -9.15 -11.50
C ASN A 372 -18.23 -7.66 -11.73
N THR A 373 -19.01 -7.04 -10.84
CA THR A 373 -19.33 -5.61 -10.92
C THR A 373 -18.05 -4.77 -10.81
N PRO A 374 -17.83 -3.81 -11.72
CA PRO A 374 -16.73 -2.84 -11.65
C PRO A 374 -16.59 -2.20 -10.25
N PHE A 375 -15.40 -2.21 -9.68
CA PHE A 375 -15.21 -1.84 -8.27
C PHE A 375 -15.44 -0.35 -7.98
N ASP A 376 -15.27 0.51 -9.00
CA ASP A 376 -15.71 1.90 -8.96
C ASP A 376 -17.21 2.03 -8.68
N ARG A 377 -18.05 1.21 -9.32
CA ARG A 377 -19.51 1.22 -9.11
C ARG A 377 -19.86 0.73 -7.71
N VAL A 378 -19.22 -0.35 -7.26
CA VAL A 378 -19.38 -0.87 -5.89
C VAL A 378 -19.05 0.23 -4.87
N VAL A 379 -17.92 0.92 -5.03
CA VAL A 379 -17.51 2.03 -4.15
C VAL A 379 -18.46 3.23 -4.23
N ARG A 380 -18.96 3.56 -5.42
CA ARG A 380 -19.93 4.65 -5.59
C ARG A 380 -21.25 4.34 -4.90
N GLU A 381 -21.75 3.11 -5.01
CA GLU A 381 -22.94 2.64 -4.31
C GLU A 381 -22.75 2.66 -2.79
N LEU A 382 -21.62 2.14 -2.26
CA LEU A 382 -21.28 2.20 -0.84
C LEU A 382 -21.31 3.63 -0.27
N LEU A 383 -20.80 4.61 -1.02
CA LEU A 383 -20.72 6.00 -0.56
C LEU A 383 -22.04 6.77 -0.65
N THR A 384 -22.95 6.38 -1.56
CA THR A 384 -24.17 7.16 -1.88
C THR A 384 -25.48 6.48 -1.45
N ALA A 385 -25.43 5.22 -1.00
CA ALA A 385 -26.62 4.46 -0.65
C ALA A 385 -27.52 5.12 0.41
N GLU A 386 -28.83 4.95 0.24
CA GLU A 386 -29.89 5.38 1.15
C GLU A 386 -30.97 4.29 1.22
N GLY A 387 -31.79 4.31 2.27
CA GLY A 387 -32.89 3.36 2.48
C GLY A 387 -32.75 2.56 3.77
N ASP A 388 -33.57 1.52 3.90
CA ASP A 388 -33.56 0.62 5.07
C ASP A 388 -32.45 -0.42 4.90
N MET A 389 -31.48 -0.41 5.82
CA MET A 389 -30.33 -1.32 5.85
C MET A 389 -30.70 -2.81 5.92
N ALA A 390 -31.92 -3.16 6.32
CA ALA A 390 -32.44 -4.53 6.26
C ALA A 390 -32.80 -4.98 4.83
N THR A 391 -32.90 -4.06 3.86
CA THR A 391 -33.28 -4.32 2.46
C THR A 391 -32.29 -3.75 1.43
N VAL A 392 -31.56 -2.68 1.78
CA VAL A 392 -30.55 -2.03 0.94
C VAL A 392 -29.17 -2.38 1.51
N GLY A 393 -28.53 -3.38 0.91
CA GLY A 393 -27.19 -3.86 1.29
C GLY A 393 -26.15 -2.75 1.53
N PRO A 394 -25.82 -1.91 0.53
CA PRO A 394 -24.72 -0.94 0.65
C PRO A 394 -24.98 0.17 1.68
N ALA A 395 -26.23 0.46 2.06
CA ALA A 395 -26.53 1.46 3.09
C ALA A 395 -25.89 1.14 4.45
N ASN A 396 -25.61 -0.15 4.72
CA ASN A 396 -24.91 -0.60 5.92
C ASN A 396 -23.50 -0.03 6.08
N PHE A 397 -22.85 0.40 4.98
CA PHE A 397 -21.53 1.02 5.01
C PHE A 397 -21.48 2.27 5.90
N HIS A 398 -22.59 3.02 5.98
CA HIS A 398 -22.65 4.21 6.84
C HIS A 398 -22.71 3.88 8.34
N ARG A 399 -23.09 2.66 8.72
CA ARG A 399 -23.22 2.20 10.13
C ARG A 399 -21.94 1.57 10.68
N ILE A 400 -20.89 1.44 9.88
CA ILE A 400 -19.58 0.95 10.37
C ILE A 400 -18.92 1.95 11.32
N ALA A 401 -19.23 3.24 11.21
CA ALA A 401 -18.72 4.33 12.03
C ALA A 401 -19.85 5.05 12.80
N ARG A 402 -19.49 5.78 13.87
CA ARG A 402 -20.46 6.39 14.80
C ARG A 402 -20.80 7.85 14.49
N ASP A 403 -19.85 8.59 13.91
CA ASP A 403 -20.02 10.01 13.59
C ASP A 403 -19.28 10.37 12.28
N PRO A 404 -19.49 11.58 11.71
CA PRO A 404 -18.91 12.00 10.44
C PRO A 404 -17.38 11.93 10.36
N ARG A 405 -16.70 12.11 11.50
CA ARG A 405 -15.23 12.11 11.61
C ARG A 405 -14.69 10.69 11.59
N ASP A 406 -15.31 9.80 12.36
CA ASP A 406 -14.98 8.38 12.36
C ASP A 406 -15.28 7.75 10.98
N THR A 407 -16.34 8.22 10.30
CA THR A 407 -16.68 7.83 8.92
C THR A 407 -15.62 8.29 7.92
N ALA A 408 -15.13 9.53 8.05
CA ALA A 408 -14.04 10.06 7.25
C ALA A 408 -12.72 9.29 7.45
N GLU A 409 -12.38 8.90 8.68
CA GLU A 409 -11.21 8.05 8.95
C GLU A 409 -11.35 6.67 8.28
N ALA A 410 -12.52 6.04 8.40
CA ALA A 410 -12.80 4.76 7.75
C ALA A 410 -12.71 4.85 6.22
N VAL A 411 -13.37 5.84 5.60
CA VAL A 411 -13.32 6.04 4.14
C VAL A 411 -11.91 6.36 3.65
N ALA A 412 -11.14 7.17 4.37
CA ALA A 412 -9.78 7.52 3.98
C ALA A 412 -8.84 6.28 4.01
N GLY A 413 -8.88 5.46 5.06
CA GLY A 413 -8.08 4.24 5.14
C GLY A 413 -8.55 3.15 4.17
N THR A 414 -9.86 2.91 4.10
CA THR A 414 -10.45 1.81 3.31
C THR A 414 -10.44 2.11 1.81
N LEU A 415 -10.79 3.32 1.38
CA LEU A 415 -11.01 3.63 -0.05
C LEU A 415 -9.93 4.49 -0.69
N LEU A 416 -9.05 5.12 0.10
CA LEU A 416 -8.00 6.02 -0.42
C LEU A 416 -6.58 5.63 0.00
N GLY A 417 -6.41 4.70 0.95
CA GLY A 417 -5.10 4.34 1.50
C GLY A 417 -4.43 5.47 2.28
N VAL A 418 -5.23 6.28 2.98
CA VAL A 418 -4.75 7.46 3.72
C VAL A 418 -5.16 7.42 5.19
N ARG A 419 -4.15 7.45 6.06
CA ARG A 419 -4.31 7.58 7.51
C ARG A 419 -4.40 9.04 7.95
N ILE A 420 -5.61 9.61 7.89
CA ILE A 420 -5.86 11.00 8.34
C ILE A 420 -6.03 11.16 9.86
N ALA A 421 -6.12 10.07 10.65
CA ALA A 421 -6.49 10.13 12.07
C ALA A 421 -5.65 11.10 12.93
N CYS A 422 -4.33 11.21 12.74
CA CYS A 422 -3.51 12.18 13.48
C CYS A 422 -3.94 13.64 13.21
N ALA A 423 -4.41 13.92 12.00
CA ALA A 423 -4.88 15.23 11.55
C ALA A 423 -6.10 15.74 12.34
N ARG A 424 -6.84 14.86 13.06
CA ARG A 424 -7.91 15.22 14.00
C ARG A 424 -7.46 16.23 15.07
N CYS A 425 -6.23 16.07 15.58
CA CYS A 425 -5.72 16.82 16.73
C CYS A 425 -4.56 17.76 16.40
N HIS A 426 -3.77 17.49 15.35
CA HIS A 426 -2.65 18.33 14.90
C HIS A 426 -2.23 17.92 13.48
N ALA A 427 -1.46 18.72 12.73
CA ALA A 427 -0.97 18.29 11.42
C ALA A 427 -0.19 16.95 11.48
N HIS A 428 -0.34 16.09 10.46
CA HIS A 428 0.18 14.73 10.48
C HIS A 428 1.72 14.71 10.53
N PRO A 429 2.34 13.90 11.42
CA PRO A 429 3.76 14.05 11.73
C PRO A 429 4.71 13.70 10.58
N VAL A 430 4.27 12.91 9.60
CA VAL A 430 5.08 12.44 8.45
C VAL A 430 4.34 12.49 7.09
N ALA A 431 3.26 13.26 6.99
CA ALA A 431 2.51 13.46 5.74
C ALA A 431 1.90 14.88 5.71
N ALA A 432 1.51 15.37 4.54
CA ALA A 432 1.00 16.72 4.35
C ALA A 432 -0.51 16.86 4.64
N TRP A 433 -0.99 16.31 5.76
CA TRP A 433 -2.40 16.40 6.18
C TRP A 433 -2.58 17.35 7.37
N THR A 434 -3.49 18.30 7.24
CA THR A 434 -3.81 19.33 8.24
C THR A 434 -5.16 19.07 8.92
N GLN A 435 -5.42 19.77 10.04
CA GLN A 435 -6.76 19.75 10.64
C GLN A 435 -7.84 20.20 9.65
N ASP A 436 -7.57 21.21 8.84
CA ASP A 436 -8.54 21.70 7.85
C ASP A 436 -8.83 20.65 6.76
N ASP A 437 -7.89 19.74 6.45
CA ASP A 437 -8.13 18.62 5.53
C ASP A 437 -9.00 17.56 6.22
N TYR A 438 -8.70 17.24 7.48
CA TYR A 438 -9.47 16.27 8.26
C TYR A 438 -10.93 16.69 8.46
N TYR A 439 -11.16 17.90 8.98
CA TYR A 439 -12.51 18.40 9.26
C TYR A 439 -13.27 18.76 7.97
N GLY A 440 -12.56 19.21 6.93
CA GLY A 440 -13.12 19.38 5.58
C GLY A 440 -13.56 18.06 4.95
N PHE A 441 -12.82 16.98 5.15
CA PHE A 441 -13.20 15.65 4.68
C PHE A 441 -14.34 15.05 5.52
N ALA A 442 -14.34 15.25 6.84
CA ALA A 442 -15.45 14.84 7.71
C ALA A 442 -16.78 15.55 7.39
N ALA A 443 -16.74 16.79 6.88
CA ALA A 443 -17.94 17.55 6.53
C ALA A 443 -18.77 16.92 5.37
N PHE A 444 -18.20 15.99 4.59
CA PHE A 444 -18.95 15.19 3.61
C PHE A 444 -20.01 14.29 4.25
N PHE A 445 -19.76 13.77 5.45
CA PHE A 445 -20.63 12.83 6.15
C PHE A 445 -21.52 13.51 7.19
N ALA A 446 -21.40 14.85 7.34
CA ALA A 446 -22.16 15.64 8.31
C ALA A 446 -23.68 15.66 8.05
N ARG A 447 -24.07 15.33 6.82
CA ARG A 447 -25.44 15.38 6.28
C ARG A 447 -26.02 13.99 5.99
N THR A 448 -25.48 12.96 6.64
CA THR A 448 -25.97 11.57 6.58
C THR A 448 -26.68 11.22 7.87
N GLU A 449 -28.02 11.14 7.86
CA GLU A 449 -28.82 10.76 9.03
C GLU A 449 -28.96 9.24 9.12
N GLN A 450 -28.87 8.69 10.33
CA GLN A 450 -29.13 7.28 10.63
C GLN A 450 -30.30 7.20 11.62
N ALA A 451 -31.51 7.03 11.09
CA ALA A 451 -32.74 6.97 11.86
C ALA A 451 -33.17 5.50 12.04
N GLY A 452 -32.75 4.88 13.15
CA GLY A 452 -32.99 3.46 13.41
C GLY A 452 -32.23 2.58 12.40
N ASN A 453 -32.95 1.90 11.51
CA ASN A 453 -32.35 1.11 10.42
C ASN A 453 -32.29 1.85 9.08
N ARG A 454 -32.77 3.10 9.00
CA ARG A 454 -32.77 3.87 7.75
C ARG A 454 -31.61 4.84 7.66
N VAL A 455 -30.94 4.87 6.51
CA VAL A 455 -29.96 5.91 6.14
C VAL A 455 -30.60 6.86 5.13
N THR A 456 -30.43 8.17 5.34
CA THR A 456 -30.92 9.21 4.42
C THR A 456 -29.97 10.40 4.36
N ALA A 457 -29.85 11.03 3.20
CA ALA A 457 -29.25 12.35 3.07
C ALA A 457 -30.21 13.42 3.65
N ILE A 458 -29.66 14.44 4.31
CA ILE A 458 -30.42 15.55 4.91
C ILE A 458 -29.78 16.91 4.62
N ASP A 459 -30.59 17.96 4.47
CA ASP A 459 -30.10 19.31 4.13
C ASP A 459 -29.36 20.04 5.26
N ARG A 460 -29.28 19.45 6.46
CA ARG A 460 -28.74 20.08 7.67
C ARG A 460 -27.70 19.19 8.34
N GLY A 461 -26.68 19.82 8.92
CA GLY A 461 -25.62 19.12 9.65
C GLY A 461 -24.25 19.62 9.19
N GLU A 462 -23.41 19.98 10.15
CA GLU A 462 -22.08 20.54 9.90
C GLU A 462 -21.06 19.99 10.91
N VAL A 463 -19.81 19.88 10.46
CA VAL A 463 -18.66 19.60 11.32
C VAL A 463 -18.01 20.91 11.74
N LEU A 464 -17.79 21.11 13.03
CA LEU A 464 -17.13 22.30 13.58
C LEU A 464 -15.61 22.09 13.66
N HIS A 465 -14.84 23.10 13.24
CA HIS A 465 -13.38 23.08 13.41
C HIS A 465 -13.01 23.37 14.88
N PRO A 466 -12.16 22.54 15.53
CA PRO A 466 -11.95 22.58 16.98
C PRO A 466 -11.29 23.87 17.50
N LYS A 467 -10.57 24.63 16.64
CA LYS A 467 -9.94 25.90 17.07
C LYS A 467 -10.86 27.11 16.94
N THR A 468 -11.69 27.14 15.90
CA THR A 468 -12.50 28.32 15.55
C THR A 468 -13.95 28.19 15.98
N ASN A 469 -14.38 26.96 16.31
CA ASN A 469 -15.77 26.58 16.60
C ASN A 469 -16.76 26.99 15.49
N LYS A 470 -16.28 27.10 14.24
CA LYS A 470 -17.08 27.42 13.06
C LYS A 470 -17.33 26.18 12.20
N PRO A 471 -18.48 26.09 11.49
CA PRO A 471 -18.70 25.09 10.45
C PRO A 471 -17.57 25.06 9.41
N VAL A 472 -17.24 23.87 8.94
CA VAL A 472 -16.23 23.63 7.90
C VAL A 472 -16.91 23.20 6.61
N ALA A 473 -16.62 23.90 5.51
CA ALA A 473 -17.10 23.52 4.18
C ALA A 473 -16.40 22.26 3.69
N ALA A 474 -17.16 21.34 3.07
CA ALA A 474 -16.65 20.06 2.59
C ALA A 474 -15.46 20.23 1.62
N ARG A 475 -14.37 19.50 1.83
CA ARG A 475 -13.14 19.61 1.04
C ARG A 475 -12.49 18.25 0.82
N LEU A 476 -12.21 17.94 -0.45
CA LEU A 476 -11.58 16.69 -0.87
C LEU A 476 -10.12 16.65 -0.38
N LEU A 477 -9.59 15.47 -0.07
CA LEU A 477 -8.21 15.34 0.38
C LEU A 477 -7.25 15.77 -0.73
N GLY A 478 -6.34 16.70 -0.41
CA GLY A 478 -5.40 17.30 -1.36
C GLY A 478 -5.98 18.43 -2.22
N ALA A 479 -7.28 18.74 -2.13
CA ALA A 479 -7.86 19.86 -2.85
C ALA A 479 -7.60 21.21 -2.15
N ALA A 480 -7.22 22.22 -2.92
CA ALA A 480 -7.01 23.58 -2.43
C ALA A 480 -8.33 24.33 -2.13
N ALA A 481 -9.42 23.98 -2.81
CA ALA A 481 -10.73 24.60 -2.65
C ALA A 481 -11.73 23.62 -2.01
N SER A 482 -12.61 24.15 -1.16
CA SER A 482 -13.82 23.43 -0.71
C SER A 482 -14.85 23.38 -1.84
N LEU A 483 -15.78 22.43 -1.75
CA LEU A 483 -16.96 22.38 -2.60
C LEU A 483 -17.89 23.57 -2.34
N THR A 484 -18.60 23.97 -3.38
CA THR A 484 -19.67 24.96 -3.28
C THR A 484 -20.92 24.29 -2.71
N ASP A 485 -21.25 24.56 -1.45
CA ASP A 485 -22.50 24.13 -0.83
C ASP A 485 -23.69 24.92 -1.42
N ALA A 486 -24.41 24.32 -2.37
CA ALA A 486 -25.77 24.73 -2.67
C ALA A 486 -26.78 23.89 -1.86
N PRO A 487 -27.95 24.43 -1.48
CA PRO A 487 -29.01 23.66 -0.85
C PRO A 487 -29.45 22.46 -1.71
N GLY A 488 -29.79 21.33 -1.09
CA GLY A 488 -30.21 20.11 -1.80
C GLY A 488 -29.09 19.30 -2.46
N ILE A 489 -27.81 19.70 -2.37
CA ILE A 489 -26.68 18.88 -2.83
C ILE A 489 -26.31 17.84 -1.76
N ASP A 490 -26.44 16.56 -2.09
CA ASP A 490 -25.78 15.49 -1.34
C ASP A 490 -24.27 15.55 -1.58
N ARG A 491 -23.55 16.02 -0.55
CA ARG A 491 -22.08 16.09 -0.54
C ARG A 491 -21.44 14.74 -0.87
N ARG A 492 -22.05 13.61 -0.47
CA ARG A 492 -21.52 12.25 -0.72
C ARG A 492 -21.44 11.91 -2.21
N VAL A 493 -22.33 12.43 -3.03
CA VAL A 493 -22.30 12.21 -4.49
C VAL A 493 -21.04 12.82 -5.10
N ALA A 494 -20.75 14.09 -4.76
CA ALA A 494 -19.53 14.76 -5.21
C ALA A 494 -18.25 14.11 -4.66
N LEU A 495 -18.30 13.56 -3.43
CA LEU A 495 -17.21 12.73 -2.91
C LEU A 495 -17.03 11.45 -3.73
N ALA A 496 -18.11 10.69 -3.95
CA ALA A 496 -18.07 9.42 -4.64
C ALA A 496 -17.56 9.57 -6.07
N ASP A 497 -18.06 10.56 -6.81
CA ASP A 497 -17.62 10.89 -8.17
C ASP A 497 -16.12 11.28 -8.22
N TRP A 498 -15.55 11.87 -7.16
CA TRP A 498 -14.11 12.11 -7.04
C TRP A 498 -13.32 10.86 -6.63
N VAL A 499 -13.82 10.04 -5.70
CA VAL A 499 -13.15 8.80 -5.26
C VAL A 499 -12.97 7.84 -6.43
N VAL A 500 -13.96 7.77 -7.32
CA VAL A 500 -13.98 6.87 -8.49
C VAL A 500 -13.46 7.50 -9.78
N SER A 501 -13.03 8.77 -9.73
CA SER A 501 -12.53 9.46 -10.92
C SER A 501 -11.23 8.81 -11.43
N PRO A 502 -11.08 8.57 -12.74
CA PRO A 502 -9.79 8.15 -13.33
C PRO A 502 -8.63 9.11 -13.07
N GLY A 503 -8.92 10.39 -12.78
CA GLY A 503 -7.91 11.39 -12.37
C GLY A 503 -7.47 11.26 -10.90
N ASN A 504 -8.12 10.41 -10.10
CA ASN A 504 -7.79 10.14 -8.71
C ASN A 504 -7.19 8.73 -8.57
N PRO A 505 -5.84 8.59 -8.49
CA PRO A 505 -5.19 7.28 -8.45
C PRO A 505 -5.33 6.57 -7.10
N MET A 506 -5.91 7.21 -6.08
CA MET A 506 -5.88 6.72 -4.69
C MET A 506 -6.67 5.43 -4.50
N LEU A 507 -7.91 5.37 -5.04
CA LEU A 507 -8.74 4.17 -5.02
C LEU A 507 -8.06 3.01 -5.75
N ALA A 508 -7.50 3.26 -6.93
CA ALA A 508 -6.82 2.25 -7.72
C ALA A 508 -5.57 1.73 -6.98
N ARG A 509 -4.69 2.62 -6.52
CA ARG A 509 -3.45 2.26 -5.82
C ARG A 509 -3.69 1.46 -4.54
N VAL A 510 -4.66 1.85 -3.69
CA VAL A 510 -4.95 1.08 -2.46
C VAL A 510 -5.57 -0.29 -2.79
N THR A 511 -6.46 -0.35 -3.77
CA THR A 511 -7.12 -1.60 -4.20
C THR A 511 -6.10 -2.59 -4.77
N VAL A 512 -5.26 -2.16 -5.73
CA VAL A 512 -4.25 -3.06 -6.31
C VAL A 512 -3.20 -3.48 -5.28
N ASN A 513 -2.85 -2.63 -4.32
CA ASN A 513 -1.92 -2.99 -3.24
C ASN A 513 -2.51 -4.05 -2.29
N ARG A 514 -3.80 -3.96 -1.95
CA ARG A 514 -4.50 -5.00 -1.16
C ARG A 514 -4.62 -6.32 -1.92
N VAL A 515 -5.05 -6.29 -3.19
CA VAL A 515 -5.15 -7.50 -4.02
C VAL A 515 -3.77 -8.14 -4.22
N TRP A 516 -2.73 -7.32 -4.47
CA TRP A 516 -1.34 -7.78 -4.54
C TRP A 516 -0.89 -8.43 -3.23
N ARG A 517 -1.20 -7.85 -2.06
CA ARG A 517 -0.91 -8.46 -0.76
C ARG A 517 -1.63 -9.81 -0.60
N HIS A 518 -2.92 -9.88 -0.91
CA HIS A 518 -3.70 -11.12 -0.78
C HIS A 518 -3.18 -12.24 -1.67
N MET A 519 -2.69 -11.93 -2.88
CA MET A 519 -2.13 -12.92 -3.80
C MET A 519 -0.67 -13.29 -3.47
N THR A 520 0.17 -12.32 -3.13
CA THR A 520 1.63 -12.53 -3.03
C THR A 520 2.17 -12.61 -1.60
N GLY A 521 1.33 -12.36 -0.59
CA GLY A 521 1.66 -12.38 0.83
C GLY A 521 2.24 -11.09 1.40
N ARG A 522 2.53 -10.10 0.57
CA ARG A 522 3.02 -8.80 1.02
C ARG A 522 2.58 -7.68 0.08
N GLY A 523 2.13 -6.55 0.62
CA GLY A 523 1.89 -5.35 -0.17
C GLY A 523 3.20 -4.79 -0.76
N LEU A 524 3.07 -4.07 -1.89
CA LEU A 524 4.15 -3.19 -2.39
C LEU A 524 4.39 -2.04 -1.41
N VAL A 525 3.31 -1.55 -0.78
CA VAL A 525 3.34 -0.69 0.40
C VAL A 525 2.81 -1.48 1.59
N GLU A 526 3.52 -1.43 2.72
CA GLU A 526 3.06 -1.97 4.01
C GLU A 526 3.17 -0.88 5.09
N PRO A 527 2.17 -0.69 5.96
CA PRO A 527 0.83 -1.28 5.91
C PRO A 527 0.06 -0.92 4.63
N VAL A 528 -0.86 -1.79 4.21
CA VAL A 528 -1.56 -1.67 2.91
C VAL A 528 -2.44 -0.44 2.73
N ASP A 529 -2.75 0.27 3.83
CA ASP A 529 -3.57 1.46 3.93
C ASP A 529 -2.78 2.74 4.25
N ASP A 530 -1.44 2.69 4.20
CA ASP A 530 -0.54 3.82 4.52
C ASP A 530 0.25 4.29 3.27
N LEU A 531 -0.47 4.62 2.20
CA LEU A 531 0.07 5.04 0.90
C LEU A 531 0.44 6.53 0.89
N ARG A 532 1.45 6.89 1.68
CA ARG A 532 2.00 8.26 1.76
C ARG A 532 3.39 8.35 1.10
N PRO A 533 3.85 9.55 0.67
CA PRO A 533 5.18 9.71 0.09
C PRO A 533 6.32 9.16 0.97
N THR A 534 6.21 9.32 2.29
CA THR A 534 7.19 8.83 3.28
C THR A 534 7.08 7.34 3.60
N ASN A 535 6.22 6.59 2.90
CA ASN A 535 6.16 5.14 2.91
C ASN A 535 6.14 4.63 1.46
N PRO A 536 7.21 4.86 0.68
CA PRO A 536 7.20 4.58 -0.75
C PRO A 536 7.13 3.08 -1.03
N PRO A 537 6.53 2.67 -2.16
CA PRO A 537 6.44 1.26 -2.52
C PRO A 537 7.81 0.61 -2.70
N SER A 538 7.91 -0.70 -2.43
CA SER A 538 9.11 -1.49 -2.76
C SER A 538 9.45 -1.40 -4.26
N ASN A 539 8.42 -1.41 -5.10
CA ASN A 539 8.50 -1.17 -6.54
C ASN A 539 7.44 -0.12 -6.98
N PRO A 540 7.80 1.17 -7.07
CA PRO A 540 6.87 2.24 -7.43
C PRO A 540 6.31 2.08 -8.85
N ALA A 541 7.17 1.72 -9.82
CA ALA A 541 6.77 1.52 -11.21
C ALA A 541 5.72 0.41 -11.35
N LEU A 542 5.85 -0.68 -10.57
CA LEU A 542 4.84 -1.74 -10.52
C LEU A 542 3.51 -1.26 -9.93
N LEU A 543 3.53 -0.51 -8.82
CA LEU A 543 2.29 0.00 -8.21
C LEU A 543 1.54 0.92 -9.19
N ASP A 544 2.27 1.79 -9.90
CA ASP A 544 1.68 2.71 -10.87
C ASP A 544 1.19 2.00 -12.13
N ALA A 545 1.92 0.99 -12.63
CA ALA A 545 1.46 0.17 -13.74
C ALA A 545 0.19 -0.65 -13.40
N LEU A 546 0.14 -1.26 -12.20
CA LEU A 546 -1.04 -1.97 -11.71
C LEU A 546 -2.24 -1.02 -11.58
N ALA A 547 -2.06 0.16 -10.98
CA ALA A 547 -3.13 1.13 -10.82
C ALA A 547 -3.64 1.67 -12.18
N ALA A 548 -2.73 1.92 -13.13
CA ALA A 548 -3.08 2.37 -14.47
C ALA A 548 -3.83 1.29 -15.28
N ASP A 549 -3.39 0.03 -15.27
CA ASP A 549 -4.12 -1.08 -15.93
C ASP A 549 -5.49 -1.30 -15.28
N PHE A 550 -5.58 -1.21 -13.95
CA PHE A 550 -6.85 -1.37 -13.24
C PHE A 550 -7.88 -0.27 -13.62
N ILE A 551 -7.47 0.99 -13.71
CA ILE A 551 -8.32 2.09 -14.20
C ILE A 551 -8.67 1.88 -15.68
N ALA A 552 -7.69 1.59 -16.53
CA ALA A 552 -7.87 1.45 -17.97
C ALA A 552 -8.81 0.29 -18.36
N ASN A 553 -8.94 -0.72 -17.50
CA ASN A 553 -9.83 -1.86 -17.68
C ASN A 553 -11.07 -1.81 -16.77
N GLY A 554 -11.50 -0.61 -16.37
CA GLY A 554 -12.79 -0.40 -15.72
C GLY A 554 -12.90 -1.03 -14.33
N TYR A 555 -11.83 -0.97 -13.54
CA TYR A 555 -11.81 -1.43 -12.15
C TYR A 555 -12.22 -2.91 -11.96
N ASP A 556 -11.93 -3.75 -12.95
CA ASP A 556 -12.19 -5.20 -12.93
C ASP A 556 -11.20 -5.95 -12.00
N VAL A 557 -11.70 -6.35 -10.84
CA VAL A 557 -10.91 -7.05 -9.81
C VAL A 557 -10.56 -8.47 -10.24
N ARG A 558 -11.43 -9.17 -10.99
CA ARG A 558 -11.17 -10.54 -11.46
C ARG A 558 -10.08 -10.57 -12.52
N ARG A 559 -10.08 -9.59 -13.44
CA ARG A 559 -8.97 -9.35 -14.38
C ARG A 559 -7.67 -9.06 -13.63
N LEU A 560 -7.68 -8.18 -12.64
CA LEU A 560 -6.49 -7.86 -11.84
C LEU A 560 -5.91 -9.11 -11.15
N ILE A 561 -6.75 -9.93 -10.52
CA ILE A 561 -6.37 -11.21 -9.92
C ILE A 561 -5.76 -12.15 -10.97
N GLN A 562 -6.38 -12.27 -12.15
CA GLN A 562 -5.87 -13.08 -13.25
C GLN A 562 -4.49 -12.61 -13.73
N THR A 563 -4.31 -11.30 -13.95
CA THR A 563 -3.05 -10.71 -14.41
C THR A 563 -1.91 -10.96 -13.40
N ILE A 564 -2.20 -10.90 -12.10
CA ILE A 564 -1.24 -11.28 -11.05
C ILE A 564 -0.96 -12.79 -11.10
N ALA A 565 -1.99 -13.64 -11.13
CA ALA A 565 -1.84 -15.10 -11.13
C ALA A 565 -1.06 -15.66 -12.34
N GLU A 566 -1.17 -15.02 -13.51
CA GLU A 566 -0.45 -15.42 -14.73
C GLU A 566 1.04 -15.02 -14.74
N SER A 567 1.44 -14.06 -13.88
CA SER A 567 2.81 -13.53 -13.81
C SER A 567 3.84 -14.61 -13.42
N ARG A 568 5.05 -14.53 -14.01
CA ARG A 568 6.22 -15.32 -13.61
C ARG A 568 6.62 -15.04 -12.15
N THR A 569 6.39 -13.82 -11.64
CA THR A 569 6.57 -13.46 -10.22
C THR A 569 5.64 -14.26 -9.30
N TYR A 570 4.32 -14.21 -9.51
CA TYR A 570 3.37 -14.96 -8.66
C TYR A 570 3.64 -16.47 -8.71
N GLN A 571 4.13 -16.99 -9.84
CA GLN A 571 4.42 -18.41 -10.03
C GLN A 571 5.85 -18.83 -9.64
N ALA A 572 6.64 -17.97 -9.00
CA ALA A 572 7.95 -18.37 -8.46
C ALA A 572 7.80 -19.39 -7.31
N SER A 573 8.80 -20.25 -7.10
CA SER A 573 8.83 -21.11 -5.91
C SER A 573 8.97 -20.26 -4.65
N SER A 574 8.43 -20.75 -3.53
CA SER A 574 8.73 -20.22 -2.19
C SER A 574 10.06 -20.72 -1.64
N ILE A 575 10.67 -21.73 -2.27
CA ILE A 575 12.03 -22.14 -1.94
C ILE A 575 12.97 -21.03 -2.42
N SER A 576 13.41 -20.23 -1.46
CA SER A 576 14.45 -19.22 -1.68
C SER A 576 15.78 -19.89 -2.02
N THR A 577 16.53 -19.28 -2.93
CA THR A 577 17.96 -19.57 -3.06
C THR A 577 18.71 -18.97 -1.87
N ASP A 578 19.90 -19.48 -1.53
CA ASP A 578 20.81 -18.80 -0.59
C ASP A 578 21.04 -17.33 -0.95
N ALA A 579 20.95 -17.06 -2.25
CA ALA A 579 21.17 -15.78 -2.87
C ALA A 579 20.04 -14.74 -2.64
N ASN A 580 18.82 -15.18 -2.32
CA ASN A 580 17.64 -14.32 -2.15
C ASN A 580 16.79 -14.60 -0.88
N ARG A 581 17.20 -15.54 -0.02
CA ARG A 581 16.54 -15.88 1.26
C ARG A 581 16.26 -14.70 2.20
N ASP A 582 17.10 -13.67 2.14
CA ASP A 582 16.98 -12.46 2.96
C ASP A 582 16.12 -11.37 2.29
N ASP A 583 15.53 -11.65 1.12
CA ASP A 583 14.54 -10.76 0.51
C ASP A 583 13.18 -10.86 1.18
N ASP A 584 12.69 -9.71 1.61
CA ASP A 584 11.53 -9.51 2.46
C ASP A 584 10.48 -8.59 1.80
N ARG A 585 10.73 -8.15 0.54
CA ARG A 585 9.91 -7.11 -0.12
C ARG A 585 10.04 -6.94 -1.63
N LEU A 586 11.04 -7.54 -2.29
CA LEU A 586 11.26 -7.36 -3.73
C LEU A 586 10.55 -8.42 -4.58
N HIS A 587 9.93 -9.42 -3.95
CA HIS A 587 9.24 -10.55 -4.60
C HIS A 587 10.19 -11.37 -5.49
N SER A 588 11.44 -11.57 -5.04
CA SER A 588 12.39 -12.49 -5.69
C SER A 588 11.92 -13.95 -5.69
N HIS A 589 11.08 -14.32 -4.72
CA HIS A 589 10.46 -15.62 -4.52
C HIS A 589 9.03 -15.42 -3.99
N ALA A 590 8.23 -16.49 -3.95
CA ALA A 590 6.89 -16.41 -3.36
C ALA A 590 6.94 -16.42 -1.84
N PHE A 591 6.29 -15.48 -1.17
CA PHE A 591 6.26 -15.44 0.29
C PHE A 591 5.30 -16.50 0.85
N VAL A 592 5.83 -17.32 1.75
CA VAL A 592 5.07 -18.34 2.49
C VAL A 592 4.12 -17.65 3.48
N ARG A 593 2.83 -17.96 3.39
CA ARG A 593 1.76 -17.36 4.20
C ARG A 593 1.06 -18.41 5.08
N PRO A 594 0.71 -18.11 6.34
CA PRO A 594 -0.20 -18.96 7.08
C PRO A 594 -1.57 -18.98 6.39
N LEU A 595 -2.28 -20.12 6.45
CA LEU A 595 -3.67 -20.16 5.96
C LEU A 595 -4.57 -19.28 6.84
N ALA A 596 -5.48 -18.55 6.21
CA ALA A 596 -6.51 -17.80 6.93
C ALA A 596 -7.37 -18.76 7.78
N PRO A 597 -7.84 -18.37 8.98
CA PRO A 597 -8.52 -19.28 9.92
C PRO A 597 -9.69 -20.07 9.31
N GLN A 598 -10.48 -19.43 8.45
CA GLN A 598 -11.57 -20.04 7.71
C GLN A 598 -11.05 -21.09 6.71
N VAL A 599 -10.08 -20.71 5.87
CA VAL A 599 -9.46 -21.61 4.86
C VAL A 599 -8.77 -22.80 5.53
N MET A 600 -8.17 -22.62 6.71
CA MET A 600 -7.56 -23.70 7.50
C MET A 600 -8.61 -24.67 8.05
N ALA A 601 -9.73 -24.17 8.59
CA ALA A 601 -10.84 -25.02 9.05
C ALA A 601 -11.46 -25.82 7.89
N ASP A 602 -11.67 -25.16 6.74
CA ASP A 602 -12.18 -25.79 5.52
C ASP A 602 -11.19 -26.83 4.97
N ALA A 603 -9.88 -26.57 4.99
CA ALA A 603 -8.85 -27.52 4.59
C ALA A 603 -8.80 -28.76 5.51
N ILE A 604 -8.93 -28.60 6.84
CA ILE A 604 -9.04 -29.73 7.78
C ILE A 604 -10.29 -30.56 7.49
N SER A 605 -11.43 -29.89 7.26
CA SER A 605 -12.69 -30.54 6.89
C SER A 605 -12.59 -31.33 5.58
N GLN A 606 -11.97 -30.73 4.55
CA GLN A 606 -11.74 -31.37 3.26
C GLN A 606 -10.80 -32.59 3.35
N ALA A 607 -9.69 -32.46 4.08
CA ALA A 607 -8.69 -33.52 4.21
C ALA A 607 -9.21 -34.73 5.03
N THR A 608 -10.00 -34.48 6.08
CA THR A 608 -10.64 -35.55 6.88
C THR A 608 -11.88 -36.14 6.20
N GLY A 609 -12.58 -35.33 5.40
CA GLY A 609 -13.91 -35.66 4.87
C GLY A 609 -15.03 -35.47 5.90
N VAL A 610 -14.77 -34.74 6.98
CA VAL A 610 -15.76 -34.41 8.02
C VAL A 610 -15.96 -32.89 8.06
N PRO A 611 -17.09 -32.35 7.59
CA PRO A 611 -17.36 -30.92 7.67
C PRO A 611 -17.49 -30.47 9.13
N ASP A 612 -17.14 -29.22 9.40
CA ASP A 612 -17.57 -28.54 10.62
C ASP A 612 -19.09 -28.31 10.58
N ASP A 613 -19.70 -28.26 11.77
CA ASP A 613 -21.09 -27.83 11.96
C ASP A 613 -21.10 -26.38 12.46
N TYR A 614 -21.96 -25.55 11.86
CA TYR A 614 -22.07 -24.13 12.15
C TYR A 614 -23.53 -23.82 12.52
N PRO A 615 -23.83 -23.50 13.80
CA PRO A 615 -25.20 -23.31 14.26
C PRO A 615 -25.97 -22.27 13.44
N GLY A 616 -27.14 -22.66 12.91
CA GLY A 616 -27.98 -21.81 12.07
C GLY A 616 -27.65 -21.86 10.57
N HIS A 617 -26.64 -22.63 10.15
CA HIS A 617 -26.29 -22.86 8.75
C HIS A 617 -26.67 -24.28 8.30
N ALA A 618 -26.62 -24.53 6.98
CA ALA A 618 -26.87 -25.87 6.42
C ALA A 618 -25.65 -26.79 6.65
N ALA A 619 -25.89 -28.08 6.84
CA ALA A 619 -24.82 -29.07 6.97
C ALA A 619 -23.88 -29.04 5.74
N GLY A 620 -22.57 -28.98 5.98
CA GLY A 620 -21.56 -28.84 4.93
C GLY A 620 -21.30 -27.39 4.47
N THR A 621 -21.88 -26.38 5.12
CA THR A 621 -21.48 -24.97 4.92
C THR A 621 -20.00 -24.80 5.26
N ARG A 622 -19.24 -24.15 4.38
CA ARG A 622 -17.81 -23.86 4.58
C ARG A 622 -17.60 -22.65 5.50
N ALA A 623 -16.48 -22.62 6.22
CA ALA A 623 -16.07 -21.49 7.04
C ALA A 623 -15.96 -20.19 6.23
N VAL A 624 -15.49 -20.25 4.97
CA VAL A 624 -15.44 -19.08 4.08
C VAL A 624 -16.81 -18.56 3.64
N GLN A 625 -17.89 -19.32 3.86
CA GLN A 625 -19.27 -18.92 3.55
C GLN A 625 -19.99 -18.29 4.76
N LEU A 626 -19.34 -18.22 5.92
CA LEU A 626 -19.93 -17.64 7.13
C LEU A 626 -20.08 -16.14 7.01
N ILE A 627 -21.35 -15.72 6.97
CA ILE A 627 -21.74 -14.31 6.89
C ILE A 627 -21.22 -13.54 8.11
N ASP A 628 -21.51 -14.06 9.31
CA ASP A 628 -21.13 -13.45 10.57
C ASP A 628 -19.85 -14.07 11.12
N ALA A 629 -18.84 -13.22 11.31
CA ALA A 629 -17.59 -13.58 11.96
C ALA A 629 -17.79 -14.16 13.38
N ARG A 630 -18.93 -13.89 14.03
CA ARG A 630 -19.26 -14.33 15.40
C ARG A 630 -19.97 -15.69 15.49
N THR A 631 -20.28 -16.35 14.36
CA THR A 631 -20.93 -17.67 14.31
C THR A 631 -20.22 -18.66 15.26
N PRO A 632 -20.88 -19.32 16.23
CA PRO A 632 -20.17 -20.11 17.23
C PRO A 632 -19.27 -21.22 16.63
N SER A 633 -17.98 -21.21 16.95
CA SER A 633 -17.02 -22.21 16.46
C SER A 633 -15.69 -22.19 17.24
N GLU A 634 -15.49 -23.19 18.12
CA GLU A 634 -14.25 -23.38 18.89
C GLU A 634 -13.02 -23.47 17.95
N THR A 635 -13.15 -24.17 16.82
CA THR A 635 -12.10 -24.31 15.81
C THR A 635 -11.66 -22.94 15.27
N LEU A 636 -12.58 -22.07 14.88
CA LEU A 636 -12.24 -20.75 14.34
C LEU A 636 -11.69 -19.80 15.42
N ASP A 637 -12.20 -19.88 16.64
CA ASP A 637 -11.69 -19.11 17.78
C ASP A 637 -10.23 -19.47 18.11
N VAL A 638 -9.90 -20.77 18.15
CA VAL A 638 -8.52 -21.26 18.35
C VAL A 638 -7.61 -20.89 17.19
N LEU A 639 -8.11 -20.93 15.95
CA LEU A 639 -7.36 -20.51 14.77
C LEU A 639 -7.16 -18.99 14.67
N GLY A 640 -7.78 -18.19 15.53
CA GLY A 640 -7.55 -16.74 15.60
C GLY A 640 -8.33 -15.93 14.57
N ARG A 641 -9.58 -16.32 14.27
CA ARG A 641 -10.47 -15.56 13.36
C ARG A 641 -10.55 -14.07 13.70
N CYS A 642 -10.67 -13.22 12.67
CA CYS A 642 -11.02 -11.82 12.89
C CYS A 642 -12.50 -11.70 13.28
N THR A 643 -12.81 -10.94 14.33
CA THR A 643 -14.19 -10.66 14.76
C THR A 643 -14.83 -9.46 14.07
N ARG A 644 -14.08 -8.77 13.18
CA ARG A 644 -14.47 -7.53 12.48
C ARG A 644 -14.82 -6.34 13.39
N GLU A 645 -14.58 -6.44 14.70
CA GLU A 645 -14.76 -5.32 15.63
C GLU A 645 -13.77 -4.17 15.31
N THR A 646 -12.58 -4.51 14.82
CA THR A 646 -11.61 -3.61 14.16
C THR A 646 -11.30 -4.10 12.74
N GLY A 647 -10.62 -3.30 11.93
CA GLY A 647 -10.22 -3.68 10.56
C GLY A 647 -9.31 -4.91 10.53
N CYS A 648 -9.58 -5.81 9.57
CA CYS A 648 -8.91 -7.11 9.43
C CYS A 648 -7.83 -7.13 8.32
N ASP A 649 -7.33 -5.95 7.89
CA ASP A 649 -6.36 -5.81 6.78
C ASP A 649 -5.05 -6.60 6.99
N GLN A 650 -4.74 -6.98 8.23
CA GLN A 650 -3.68 -7.93 8.56
C GLN A 650 -4.27 -9.31 8.83
N GLU A 651 -3.75 -10.30 8.11
CA GLU A 651 -4.03 -11.70 8.40
C GLU A 651 -3.32 -12.05 9.71
N SER A 652 -4.08 -12.03 10.81
CA SER A 652 -3.58 -12.55 12.08
C SER A 652 -3.35 -14.05 11.91
N ALA A 653 -2.08 -14.44 11.90
CA ALA A 653 -1.73 -15.81 12.22
C ALA A 653 -2.15 -16.04 13.66
N GLY A 654 -3.29 -16.71 13.87
CA GLY A 654 -3.47 -17.49 15.08
C GLY A 654 -2.21 -18.33 15.25
N GLY A 655 -1.55 -18.20 16.39
CA GLY A 655 -0.18 -18.64 16.56
C GLY A 655 0.20 -18.74 18.02
N GLY A 656 0.95 -19.78 18.36
CA GLY A 656 1.46 -20.00 19.71
C GLY A 656 1.24 -21.41 20.22
N LEU A 657 1.74 -21.66 21.43
CA LEU A 657 1.72 -22.99 22.04
C LEU A 657 0.30 -23.52 22.27
N SER A 658 -0.66 -22.67 22.64
CA SER A 658 -2.06 -23.05 22.88
C SER A 658 -2.75 -23.59 21.61
N GLN A 659 -2.62 -22.90 20.49
CA GLN A 659 -3.16 -23.34 19.20
C GLN A 659 -2.48 -24.63 18.73
N ALA A 660 -1.14 -24.72 18.82
CA ALA A 660 -0.41 -25.94 18.46
C ALA A 660 -0.86 -27.14 19.32
N LEU A 661 -0.99 -26.96 20.64
CA LEU A 661 -1.49 -28.00 21.54
C LEU A 661 -2.95 -28.38 21.24
N HIS A 662 -3.79 -27.45 20.77
CA HIS A 662 -5.15 -27.74 20.37
C HIS A 662 -5.22 -28.48 19.02
N LEU A 663 -4.36 -28.17 18.04
CA LEU A 663 -4.30 -28.97 16.79
C LEU A 663 -3.83 -30.40 17.07
N ILE A 664 -2.84 -30.56 17.96
CA ILE A 664 -2.30 -31.86 18.39
C ILE A 664 -3.34 -32.68 19.17
N ASN A 665 -3.98 -32.09 20.19
CA ASN A 665 -4.79 -32.84 21.18
C ASN A 665 -6.31 -32.57 21.12
N GLY A 666 -6.74 -31.52 20.42
CA GLY A 666 -8.12 -31.02 20.42
C GLY A 666 -9.06 -31.84 19.53
N LYS A 667 -10.37 -31.57 19.69
CA LYS A 667 -11.43 -32.26 18.95
C LYS A 667 -11.50 -31.86 17.47
N SER A 668 -11.02 -30.67 17.12
CA SER A 668 -10.99 -30.11 15.76
C SER A 668 -10.25 -31.01 14.75
N ILE A 669 -9.22 -31.74 15.19
CA ILE A 669 -8.57 -32.81 14.41
C ILE A 669 -8.97 -34.19 14.94
N ASN A 670 -8.71 -34.51 16.21
CA ASN A 670 -8.86 -35.88 16.75
C ASN A 670 -10.30 -36.40 16.76
N GLY A 671 -11.30 -35.52 16.80
CA GLY A 671 -12.70 -35.88 16.65
C GLY A 671 -13.05 -36.27 15.21
N LYS A 672 -12.53 -35.52 14.23
CA LYS A 672 -12.77 -35.74 12.79
C LYS A 672 -12.09 -36.99 12.26
N LEU A 673 -10.91 -37.38 12.78
CA LEU A 673 -10.22 -38.60 12.35
C LEU A 673 -11.09 -39.86 12.55
N LYS A 674 -11.77 -39.97 13.71
CA LYS A 674 -12.59 -41.15 14.06
C LYS A 674 -13.84 -41.32 13.19
N GLY A 675 -14.39 -40.23 12.67
CA GLY A 675 -15.57 -40.21 11.79
C GLY A 675 -15.25 -39.99 10.30
N GLY A 676 -13.97 -39.97 9.93
CA GLY A 676 -13.51 -39.50 8.62
C GLY A 676 -13.58 -40.52 7.48
N SER A 677 -13.27 -40.03 6.28
CA SER A 677 -13.30 -40.80 5.02
C SER A 677 -12.25 -41.93 4.92
N ILE A 678 -11.40 -42.11 5.94
CA ILE A 678 -10.31 -43.10 6.01
C ILE A 678 -10.84 -44.53 5.83
N GLU A 679 -11.97 -44.89 6.44
CA GLU A 679 -12.50 -46.26 6.34
C GLU A 679 -12.90 -46.60 4.90
N GLY A 680 -13.44 -45.64 4.15
CA GLY A 680 -13.72 -45.78 2.71
C GLY A 680 -12.43 -45.93 1.90
N LEU A 681 -11.41 -45.11 2.20
CA LEU A 681 -10.11 -45.14 1.53
C LEU A 681 -9.40 -46.50 1.69
N ILE A 682 -9.38 -47.06 2.89
CA ILE A 682 -8.72 -48.36 3.17
C ILE A 682 -9.49 -49.52 2.53
N LYS A 683 -10.82 -49.43 2.42
CA LYS A 683 -11.64 -50.42 1.70
C LYS A 683 -11.46 -50.35 0.18
N ALA A 684 -11.13 -49.17 -0.36
CA ALA A 684 -10.93 -48.96 -1.80
C ALA A 684 -9.60 -49.54 -2.34
N SER A 685 -8.62 -49.85 -1.49
CA SER A 685 -7.33 -50.42 -1.90
C SER A 685 -6.81 -51.45 -0.90
N THR A 686 -6.42 -52.64 -1.39
CA THR A 686 -5.68 -53.63 -0.60
C THR A 686 -4.20 -53.24 -0.42
N ALA A 687 -3.61 -52.56 -1.40
CA ALA A 687 -2.25 -52.01 -1.33
C ALA A 687 -2.17 -50.80 -0.40
N VAL A 688 -0.99 -50.54 0.16
CA VAL A 688 -0.74 -49.45 1.13
C VAL A 688 -0.29 -48.16 0.43
N GLU A 689 0.50 -48.28 -0.64
CA GLU A 689 1.02 -47.17 -1.43
C GLU A 689 -0.08 -46.21 -1.92
N PRO A 690 -1.23 -46.68 -2.46
CA PRO A 690 -2.29 -45.78 -2.90
C PRO A 690 -2.97 -45.03 -1.75
N VAL A 691 -3.01 -45.62 -0.55
CA VAL A 691 -3.55 -44.98 0.66
C VAL A 691 -2.61 -43.87 1.13
N ILE A 692 -1.30 -44.12 1.16
CA ILE A 692 -0.29 -43.09 1.48
C ILE A 692 -0.36 -41.94 0.46
N ASP A 693 -0.32 -42.27 -0.84
CA ASP A 693 -0.37 -41.27 -1.91
C ASP A 693 -1.64 -40.41 -1.82
N GLU A 694 -2.80 -41.02 -1.57
CA GLU A 694 -4.07 -40.29 -1.43
C GLU A 694 -4.09 -39.36 -0.20
N LEU A 695 -3.56 -39.79 0.95
CA LEU A 695 -3.49 -38.95 2.15
C LEU A 695 -2.59 -37.73 1.95
N PHE A 696 -1.43 -37.90 1.29
CA PHE A 696 -0.56 -36.79 0.90
C PHE A 696 -1.25 -35.82 -0.08
N LEU A 697 -1.96 -36.34 -1.08
CA LEU A 697 -2.67 -35.51 -2.05
C LEU A 697 -3.84 -34.73 -1.42
N ARG A 698 -4.57 -35.30 -0.46
CA ARG A 698 -5.70 -34.64 0.24
C ARG A 698 -5.26 -33.55 1.22
N THR A 699 -4.01 -33.56 1.67
CA THR A 699 -3.48 -32.64 2.70
C THR A 699 -2.48 -31.65 2.11
N LEU A 700 -1.40 -32.16 1.51
CA LEU A 700 -0.26 -31.38 1.01
C LEU A 700 -0.36 -31.10 -0.50
N SER A 701 -1.35 -31.68 -1.20
CA SER A 701 -1.59 -31.45 -2.63
C SER A 701 -0.45 -31.90 -3.55
N ARG A 702 0.41 -32.80 -3.07
CA ARG A 702 1.53 -33.42 -3.80
C ARG A 702 1.61 -34.91 -3.48
N PHE A 703 2.44 -35.63 -4.23
CA PHE A 703 2.86 -36.98 -3.83
C PHE A 703 3.90 -36.92 -2.68
N PRO A 704 4.03 -37.98 -1.88
CA PRO A 704 5.16 -38.12 -0.97
C PRO A 704 6.47 -38.20 -1.75
N THR A 705 7.52 -37.57 -1.24
CA THR A 705 8.89 -37.84 -1.68
C THR A 705 9.26 -39.29 -1.39
N LYS A 706 10.30 -39.81 -2.04
CA LYS A 706 10.76 -41.19 -1.81
C LYS A 706 11.01 -41.48 -0.32
N ASN A 707 11.68 -40.56 0.38
CA ASN A 707 12.00 -40.74 1.80
C ASN A 707 10.74 -40.75 2.69
N GLU A 708 9.77 -39.88 2.41
CA GLU A 708 8.48 -39.88 3.12
C GLU A 708 7.70 -41.17 2.84
N LYS A 709 7.67 -41.63 1.59
CA LYS A 709 6.96 -42.86 1.19
C LYS A 709 7.57 -44.10 1.83
N ASP A 710 8.89 -44.24 1.78
CA ASP A 710 9.62 -45.35 2.41
C ASP A 710 9.39 -45.36 3.93
N TYR A 711 9.39 -44.19 4.59
CA TYR A 711 9.09 -44.06 6.01
C TYR A 711 7.64 -44.45 6.34
N CYS A 712 6.67 -43.97 5.56
CA CYS A 712 5.26 -44.29 5.75
C CYS A 712 4.98 -45.79 5.54
N LEU A 713 5.56 -46.41 4.51
CA LEU A 713 5.42 -47.85 4.27
C LEU A 713 5.95 -48.68 5.44
N LYS A 714 7.11 -48.30 5.99
CA LYS A 714 7.64 -48.91 7.21
C LYS A 714 6.67 -48.76 8.39
N LYS A 715 6.10 -47.57 8.60
CA LYS A 715 5.15 -47.33 9.70
C LYS A 715 3.84 -48.10 9.56
N PHE A 716 3.30 -48.23 8.35
CA PHE A 716 2.13 -49.07 8.08
C PHE A 716 2.39 -50.57 8.32
N ALA A 717 3.64 -51.04 8.19
CA ALA A 717 4.02 -52.42 8.50
C ALA A 717 4.28 -52.67 10.00
N GLU A 718 4.60 -51.61 10.77
CA GLU A 718 4.83 -51.67 12.22
C GLU A 718 3.54 -51.50 13.06
N ALA A 719 2.47 -50.95 12.48
CA ALA A 719 1.22 -50.64 13.17
C ALA A 719 0.33 -51.86 13.44
N ALA A 720 -0.50 -51.81 14.49
CA ALA A 720 -1.41 -52.91 14.83
C ALA A 720 -2.57 -53.07 13.83
N GLY A 721 -2.90 -52.02 13.06
CA GLY A 721 -3.84 -52.10 11.95
C GLY A 721 -3.72 -50.98 10.92
N ARG A 722 -4.13 -51.28 9.67
CA ARG A 722 -4.12 -50.30 8.54
C ARG A 722 -4.93 -49.03 8.81
N ARG A 723 -5.95 -49.11 9.68
CA ARG A 723 -6.80 -47.97 10.07
C ARG A 723 -6.05 -46.99 10.96
N GLU A 724 -5.46 -47.49 12.04
CA GLU A 724 -4.64 -46.72 12.97
C GLU A 724 -3.48 -46.03 12.24
N ALA A 725 -2.73 -46.76 11.40
CA ALA A 725 -1.65 -46.19 10.59
C ALA A 725 -2.08 -45.05 9.64
N ALA A 726 -3.31 -45.11 9.11
CA ALA A 726 -3.85 -44.08 8.24
C ALA A 726 -4.42 -42.87 9.02
N GLU A 727 -5.02 -43.12 10.19
CA GLU A 727 -5.45 -42.07 11.13
C GLU A 727 -4.23 -41.30 11.66
N ASP A 728 -3.16 -42.00 12.05
CA ASP A 728 -1.88 -41.42 12.46
C ASP A 728 -1.21 -40.64 11.33
N LEU A 729 -1.13 -41.20 10.11
CA LEU A 729 -0.53 -40.48 8.99
C LEU A 729 -1.32 -39.21 8.65
N LEU A 730 -2.65 -39.25 8.65
CA LEU A 730 -3.46 -38.05 8.44
C LEU A 730 -3.25 -37.03 9.56
N TRP A 731 -3.21 -37.47 10.82
CA TRP A 731 -2.90 -36.61 11.96
C TRP A 731 -1.54 -35.91 11.83
N VAL A 732 -0.50 -36.65 11.44
CA VAL A 732 0.85 -36.11 11.23
C VAL A 732 0.82 -35.06 10.13
N LEU A 733 0.21 -35.36 8.97
CA LEU A 733 0.16 -34.46 7.82
C LEU A 733 -0.56 -33.14 8.17
N LEU A 734 -1.71 -33.21 8.85
CA LEU A 734 -2.48 -32.04 9.31
C LEU A 734 -1.73 -31.16 10.32
N ASN A 735 -0.77 -31.73 11.07
CA ASN A 735 0.05 -31.00 12.03
C ASN A 735 1.40 -30.51 11.44
N THR A 736 1.65 -30.70 10.14
CA THR A 736 2.85 -30.15 9.47
C THR A 736 2.75 -28.64 9.24
N ARG A 737 3.92 -27.97 9.20
CA ARG A 737 4.01 -26.58 8.70
C ARG A 737 3.62 -26.48 7.23
N GLU A 738 3.81 -27.52 6.43
CA GLU A 738 3.45 -27.49 5.01
C GLU A 738 1.93 -27.45 4.81
N PHE A 739 1.16 -28.15 5.65
CA PHE A 739 -0.29 -28.11 5.63
C PHE A 739 -0.84 -26.73 6.04
N GLY A 740 -0.34 -26.17 7.15
CA GLY A 740 -0.85 -24.91 7.71
C GLY A 740 -0.47 -23.63 6.94
N PHE A 741 0.25 -23.73 5.83
CA PHE A 741 0.74 -22.58 5.06
C PHE A 741 0.44 -22.73 3.54
N ASN A 742 0.13 -21.60 2.90
CA ASN A 742 0.20 -21.43 1.46
C ASN A 742 1.64 -21.04 1.06
N HIS A 743 2.19 -21.71 0.04
CA HIS A 743 3.61 -21.69 -0.29
C HIS A 743 3.85 -21.81 -1.80
#